data_AF-A0A2E7Q847-F1
#
_entry.id   AF-A0A2E7Q847-F1
#
_cell.length_a   1.000
_cell.length_b   1.000
_cell.length_c   1.000
_cell.angle_alpha   90.00
_cell.angle_beta   90.00
_cell.angle_gamma   90.00
#
_symmetry.space_group_name_H-M   'P 1'
#
loop_
_entity.id
_entity.type
_entity.pdbx_description
1 polymer ?
#
loop_
_entity_poly.entity_id
_entity_poly.type
_entity_poly.pdbx_seq_one_letter_code
_entity_poly.pdbx_strand_id
1 'polypeptide(L)'
;MKKVLLLAALVSLFIAGACSSDTTPGTSGTTTTTTLEEINLDDVQFVSALVSFDSCDNLLAYLQEQAIARVGPYGLEGGNWYGPVGIARTDIPLMAVEETAITSGEAFDGDSGSMTEGVDYSGTNVQEVGIDEPDIIKTDGNRIMVISNNELHLIDVSGDTPELTDSILFEGHWPREILFSGDRVFVLASTDSFTDYEDGVALNEETVIEPGFGGYWRSLSSVIEVDISNPDELSIVSTLTVDGNYVSARVVDGVARIVTSTPMNQLPFVYPQNQAGEESAERFNREVISETTLDDWLPHYALKNSDGVSSEGLMVDCTNVHYPTEFAGFSTLSVVSVDLGASLESPSATAVLADGQTVYASNSNLYVATTSYLDPILFEDDESRWEAVSENYATSIHQFDVSNSSATSYVASGSVEGHLLNQFAMSEHEGHLRVATTLGGPWGFSDDSESKVSILIRNDSDLEIVGEVGDMGRGERIFSVRFVGDVGYIVTFRQTDPFYTVDLSDPTNPVVRGELKITGYSGYLHPISDDLVLGIGQDATETGQTTGAKVTLFDVSDLDQPTAVDSWTTSGGSSSVEWDHRAFLWWPTKNLAVLPFNDWYSNFSGAVALNISDGKITEVGRIDHTDENPEPIDPVCDLIEEEALTDFLGEPGIFGAVMLCEAGTYPEMDGYWCDYIPSDLAVAWAEEEGFDTDAIPENKVITICNPEEYYWMPQIQRTLVIGDQLWSYSFDRLQSNDLDTLDRLEVVKL
;
A
#
# COMPACT_ATOMS: atom_id res chain seq x y z
N MET A 1 2.77 -30.04 58.25
CA MET A 1 2.32 -31.25 58.98
C MET A 1 1.62 -32.17 57.98
N LYS A 2 2.05 -33.44 57.92
CA LYS A 2 1.39 -34.70 57.48
C LYS A 2 0.20 -34.59 56.49
N LYS A 3 0.31 -35.15 55.27
CA LYS A 3 -0.04 -36.54 54.85
C LYS A 3 -1.58 -36.77 54.82
N VAL A 4 -2.28 -37.45 53.89
CA VAL A 4 -1.97 -38.52 52.93
C VAL A 4 -3.31 -38.94 52.24
N LEU A 5 -3.26 -39.24 50.94
CA LEU A 5 -3.90 -40.35 50.19
C LEU A 5 -5.38 -40.81 50.39
N LEU A 6 -5.99 -41.04 49.22
CA LEU A 6 -6.66 -42.27 48.69
C LEU A 6 -8.17 -42.59 48.88
N LEU A 7 -8.79 -42.76 47.70
CA LEU A 7 -9.52 -43.92 47.13
C LEU A 7 -10.94 -44.33 47.62
N ALA A 8 -11.80 -44.50 46.60
CA ALA A 8 -12.54 -45.73 46.23
C ALA A 8 -14.08 -45.68 46.25
N ALA A 9 -14.61 -45.78 45.02
CA ALA A 9 -15.76 -46.53 44.51
C ALA A 9 -16.62 -47.38 45.47
N LEU A 10 -17.95 -47.40 45.27
CA LEU A 10 -18.64 -48.52 44.60
C LEU A 10 -20.18 -48.35 44.49
N VAL A 11 -20.70 -48.96 43.44
CA VAL A 11 -22.08 -49.07 42.92
C VAL A 11 -22.94 -50.10 43.69
N SER A 12 -24.27 -49.89 43.74
CA SER A 12 -25.33 -50.95 43.71
C SER A 12 -26.73 -50.29 43.64
N LEU A 13 -27.48 -50.33 42.52
CA LEU A 13 -28.41 -51.35 41.97
C LEU A 13 -29.65 -51.70 42.83
N PHE A 14 -30.87 -51.55 42.25
CA PHE A 14 -32.15 -52.33 42.38
C PHE A 14 -33.35 -51.41 42.03
N ILE A 15 -33.94 -51.43 40.82
CA ILE A 15 -34.97 -52.33 40.22
C ILE A 15 -36.43 -52.16 40.73
N ALA A 16 -37.24 -51.53 39.85
CA ALA A 16 -38.59 -51.87 39.33
C ALA A 16 -39.90 -51.83 40.16
N GLY A 17 -40.94 -51.34 39.46
CA GLY A 17 -42.39 -51.56 39.70
C GLY A 17 -43.23 -50.39 39.14
N ALA A 18 -43.61 -50.33 37.86
CA ALA A 18 -44.72 -51.01 37.15
C ALA A 18 -46.16 -50.53 37.51
N CYS A 19 -46.77 -49.84 36.52
CA CYS A 19 -48.17 -49.82 36.05
C CYS A 19 -49.32 -49.30 36.95
N SER A 20 -50.03 -48.25 36.48
CA SER A 20 -51.43 -48.35 36.00
C SER A 20 -51.93 -47.01 35.43
N SER A 21 -52.73 -47.13 34.37
CA SER A 21 -53.40 -46.13 33.53
C SER A 21 -54.55 -45.37 34.21
N ASP A 22 -54.76 -44.11 33.82
CA ASP A 22 -56.11 -43.54 33.64
C ASP A 22 -56.11 -42.44 32.56
N THR A 23 -57.08 -42.53 31.66
CA THR A 23 -57.35 -41.66 30.51
C THR A 23 -58.33 -40.54 30.87
N THR A 24 -58.04 -39.29 30.50
CA THR A 24 -59.00 -38.37 29.83
C THR A 24 -58.27 -37.18 29.16
N PRO A 25 -58.79 -36.63 28.04
CA PRO A 25 -58.04 -35.80 27.09
C PRO A 25 -58.35 -34.29 27.21
N GLY A 26 -57.41 -33.43 26.79
CA GLY A 26 -57.68 -32.00 26.60
C GLY A 26 -56.45 -31.11 26.40
N THR A 27 -56.01 -31.02 25.14
CA THR A 27 -55.56 -29.80 24.44
C THR A 27 -54.30 -29.04 24.91
N SER A 28 -53.21 -29.34 24.18
CA SER A 28 -52.23 -28.44 23.55
C SER A 28 -51.56 -27.30 24.34
N GLY A 29 -50.30 -27.54 24.69
CA GLY A 29 -49.27 -26.54 24.90
C GLY A 29 -47.91 -27.19 24.64
N THR A 30 -47.48 -27.25 23.37
CA THR A 30 -46.13 -27.72 23.03
C THR A 30 -45.17 -26.57 23.31
N THR A 31 -44.50 -26.62 24.46
CA THR A 31 -43.26 -25.89 24.67
C THR A 31 -42.18 -26.67 23.93
N THR A 32 -41.82 -26.23 22.73
CA THR A 32 -40.62 -26.72 22.06
C THR A 32 -39.44 -26.02 22.71
N THR A 33 -38.73 -26.74 23.56
CA THR A 33 -37.39 -26.34 24.00
C THR A 33 -36.46 -26.60 22.83
N THR A 34 -36.10 -25.57 22.08
CA THR A 34 -34.96 -25.62 21.16
C THR A 34 -33.70 -25.67 22.02
N THR A 35 -33.12 -26.85 22.13
CA THR A 35 -31.71 -26.99 22.51
C THR A 35 -30.90 -26.31 21.41
N LEU A 36 -30.31 -25.16 21.72
CA LEU A 36 -29.24 -24.58 20.91
C LEU A 36 -28.12 -25.63 20.83
N GLU A 37 -27.71 -25.94 19.61
CA GLU A 37 -26.56 -26.79 19.35
C GLU A 37 -25.32 -26.03 19.84
N GLU A 38 -24.59 -26.63 20.77
CA GLU A 38 -23.31 -26.09 21.27
C GLU A 38 -22.29 -26.32 20.15
N ILE A 39 -21.96 -25.26 19.40
CA ILE A 39 -20.96 -25.32 18.34
C ILE A 39 -19.59 -25.39 19.03
N ASN A 40 -18.91 -26.53 18.88
CA ASN A 40 -17.54 -26.70 19.30
C ASN A 40 -16.61 -26.11 18.24
N LEU A 41 -15.88 -25.04 18.59
CA LEU A 41 -15.00 -24.31 17.67
C LEU A 41 -13.69 -25.07 17.34
N ASP A 42 -13.42 -26.19 18.02
CA ASP A 42 -12.26 -27.05 17.73
C ASP A 42 -12.41 -27.86 16.42
N ASP A 43 -13.57 -27.83 15.76
CA ASP A 43 -13.87 -28.55 14.51
C ASP A 43 -13.86 -27.66 13.25
N VAL A 44 -13.30 -26.44 13.33
CA VAL A 44 -13.05 -25.59 12.15
C VAL A 44 -11.85 -26.17 11.39
N GLN A 45 -12.09 -27.14 10.53
CA GLN A 45 -11.15 -27.51 9.48
C GLN A 45 -11.28 -26.49 8.34
N PHE A 46 -10.29 -25.61 8.23
CA PHE A 46 -10.10 -24.73 7.08
C PHE A 46 -9.85 -25.57 5.82
N VAL A 47 -10.86 -25.70 4.96
CA VAL A 47 -10.74 -26.36 3.66
C VAL A 47 -11.25 -25.37 2.61
N SER A 48 -10.34 -24.86 1.77
CA SER A 48 -10.59 -23.77 0.83
C SER A 48 -10.50 -24.22 -0.62
N ALA A 49 -11.47 -25.03 -1.05
CA ALA A 49 -11.59 -25.43 -2.45
C ALA A 49 -12.06 -24.27 -3.35
N LEU A 50 -11.45 -24.17 -4.53
CA LEU A 50 -11.83 -23.24 -5.61
C LEU A 50 -13.24 -23.55 -6.09
N VAL A 51 -14.12 -22.55 -6.05
CA VAL A 51 -15.43 -22.66 -6.70
C VAL A 51 -15.60 -21.53 -7.72
N SER A 52 -15.57 -21.90 -8.99
CA SER A 52 -15.99 -21.01 -10.08
C SER A 52 -17.50 -21.04 -10.23
N PHE A 53 -18.10 -19.95 -10.67
CA PHE A 53 -19.51 -19.97 -11.08
C PHE A 53 -19.67 -20.55 -12.48
N ASP A 54 -20.45 -21.62 -12.61
CA ASP A 54 -20.76 -22.23 -13.92
C ASP A 54 -21.57 -21.31 -14.86
N SER A 55 -22.16 -20.23 -14.32
CA SER A 55 -22.93 -19.25 -15.06
C SER A 55 -23.08 -17.92 -14.29
N CYS A 56 -23.35 -16.83 -15.01
CA CYS A 56 -23.71 -15.54 -14.41
C CYS A 56 -24.91 -15.64 -13.46
N ASP A 57 -25.90 -16.49 -13.79
CA ASP A 57 -27.09 -16.69 -12.96
C ASP A 57 -26.74 -17.30 -11.60
N ASN A 58 -25.74 -18.19 -11.54
CA ASN A 58 -25.27 -18.78 -10.29
C ASN A 58 -24.51 -17.76 -9.43
N LEU A 59 -23.71 -16.89 -10.05
CA LEU A 59 -23.03 -15.78 -9.34
C LEU A 59 -24.06 -14.83 -8.72
N LEU A 60 -25.05 -14.37 -9.51
CA LEU A 60 -26.07 -13.47 -9.01
C LEU A 60 -26.91 -14.12 -7.90
N ALA A 61 -27.30 -15.38 -8.08
CA ALA A 61 -28.03 -16.12 -7.06
C ALA A 61 -27.23 -16.24 -5.75
N TYR A 62 -25.93 -16.52 -5.84
CA TYR A 62 -25.04 -16.57 -4.67
C TYR A 62 -24.97 -15.22 -3.95
N LEU A 63 -24.70 -14.12 -4.68
CA LEU A 63 -24.63 -12.77 -4.12
C LEU A 63 -25.94 -12.39 -3.42
N GLN A 64 -27.08 -12.62 -4.07
CA GLN A 64 -28.40 -12.36 -3.50
C GLN A 64 -28.68 -13.23 -2.27
N GLU A 65 -28.33 -14.52 -2.29
CA GLU A 65 -28.51 -15.42 -1.16
C GLU A 65 -27.69 -14.98 0.06
N GLN A 66 -26.39 -14.72 -0.13
CA GLN A 66 -25.50 -14.27 0.93
C GLN A 66 -25.93 -12.92 1.50
N ALA A 67 -26.42 -12.01 0.64
CA ALA A 67 -26.89 -10.70 1.05
C ALA A 67 -28.23 -10.77 1.78
N ILE A 68 -29.19 -11.57 1.30
CA ILE A 68 -30.46 -11.81 2.01
C ILE A 68 -30.20 -12.43 3.38
N ALA A 69 -29.22 -13.31 3.53
CA ALA A 69 -28.90 -13.90 4.83
C ALA A 69 -28.42 -12.86 5.87
N ARG A 70 -27.81 -11.75 5.41
CA ARG A 70 -27.13 -10.75 6.27
C ARG A 70 -27.80 -9.39 6.35
N VAL A 71 -28.72 -9.09 5.44
CA VAL A 71 -29.37 -7.78 5.39
C VAL A 71 -30.28 -7.54 6.60
N GLY A 72 -30.07 -6.40 7.24
CA GLY A 72 -30.86 -5.93 8.36
C GLY A 72 -31.71 -4.70 8.03
N PRO A 73 -32.38 -4.12 9.05
CA PRO A 73 -33.11 -2.86 8.91
C PRO A 73 -32.21 -1.69 8.49
N TYR A 74 -30.90 -1.79 8.71
CA TYR A 74 -29.91 -0.79 8.33
C TYR A 74 -29.07 -1.20 7.11
N GLY A 75 -29.65 -2.01 6.21
CA GLY A 75 -28.98 -2.53 5.02
C GLY A 75 -28.03 -3.69 5.35
N LEU A 76 -27.08 -3.96 4.46
CA LEU A 76 -25.98 -4.92 4.68
C LEU A 76 -24.91 -4.37 5.63
N GLU A 77 -24.95 -3.07 5.90
CA GLU A 77 -23.97 -2.35 6.73
C GLU A 77 -24.35 -2.25 8.21
N GLY A 78 -25.52 -2.78 8.60
CA GLY A 78 -25.91 -3.07 9.99
C GLY A 78 -25.38 -2.10 11.04
N GLY A 79 -25.44 -0.78 10.82
CA GLY A 79 -24.79 0.19 11.71
C GLY A 79 -23.28 -0.07 11.93
N ASN A 80 -22.46 0.64 11.15
CA ASN A 80 -21.03 0.90 11.37
C ASN A 80 -19.97 -0.14 10.98
N TRP A 81 -20.25 -1.35 10.46
CA TRP A 81 -19.13 -2.32 10.44
C TRP A 81 -19.17 -3.51 9.47
N TYR A 82 -19.01 -3.34 8.15
CA TYR A 82 -18.85 -4.51 7.27
C TYR A 82 -17.85 -4.26 6.10
N GLY A 83 -16.58 -4.01 6.44
CA GLY A 83 -15.38 -4.40 5.69
C GLY A 83 -14.50 -5.27 6.62
N PRO A 84 -13.27 -5.67 6.28
CA PRO A 84 -12.34 -6.15 7.31
C PRO A 84 -12.20 -5.04 8.34
N VAL A 85 -12.89 -5.16 9.49
CA VAL A 85 -12.71 -4.38 10.71
C VAL A 85 -12.03 -3.02 10.47
N GLY A 86 -12.72 -2.13 9.74
CA GLY A 86 -12.32 -0.74 9.59
C GLY A 86 -12.79 0.02 10.82
N ILE A 87 -12.26 -0.32 12.00
CA ILE A 87 -12.66 0.33 13.26
C ILE A 87 -12.39 1.81 13.13
N ALA A 88 -13.43 2.62 13.37
CA ALA A 88 -13.35 4.07 13.46
C ALA A 88 -12.03 4.52 14.11
N ARG A 89 -11.20 5.14 13.27
CA ARG A 89 -9.97 5.87 13.60
C ARG A 89 -10.15 6.66 14.88
N THR A 90 -9.70 6.10 16.00
CA THR A 90 -9.50 6.83 17.25
C THR A 90 -8.04 6.65 17.66
N ASP A 91 -7.24 7.65 17.29
CA ASP A 91 -5.91 8.00 17.78
C ASP A 91 -4.86 6.88 17.90
N ILE A 92 -4.60 6.16 16.79
CA ILE A 92 -3.36 5.41 16.60
C ILE A 92 -2.80 5.77 15.22
N PRO A 93 -1.55 6.27 15.10
CA PRO A 93 -0.95 6.56 13.81
C PRO A 93 -0.72 5.25 13.07
N LEU A 94 -1.62 4.96 12.11
CA LEU A 94 -1.44 3.92 11.12
C LEU A 94 -0.35 4.44 10.16
N MET A 95 0.88 3.92 10.27
CA MET A 95 1.85 4.12 9.21
C MET A 95 1.34 3.31 8.00
N ALA A 96 0.93 4.01 6.94
CA ALA A 96 0.79 3.41 5.63
C ALA A 96 2.21 3.02 5.18
N VAL A 97 2.45 1.72 5.09
CA VAL A 97 3.73 1.16 4.67
C VAL A 97 3.54 0.76 3.22
N GLU A 98 4.28 1.41 2.32
CA GLU A 98 4.27 1.07 0.91
C GLU A 98 5.25 -0.08 0.64
N GLU A 99 4.78 -1.02 -0.16
CA GLU A 99 5.48 -2.26 -0.48
C GLU A 99 6.62 -2.01 -1.48
N THR A 100 7.69 -2.80 -1.43
CA THR A 100 8.37 -3.59 -2.50
C THR A 100 9.71 -4.24 -1.95
N ALA A 101 10.66 -4.87 -2.66
CA ALA A 101 11.89 -5.50 -2.05
C ALA A 101 13.22 -5.52 -2.87
N ILE A 102 13.97 -6.64 -3.00
CA ILE A 102 15.43 -6.64 -3.36
C ILE A 102 15.95 -7.76 -4.31
N THR A 103 16.90 -7.43 -5.22
CA THR A 103 18.29 -7.98 -5.45
C THR A 103 18.68 -8.13 -6.94
N SER A 104 19.99 -7.96 -7.19
CA SER A 104 20.88 -8.38 -8.30
C SER A 104 20.30 -9.01 -9.59
N GLY A 105 20.58 -8.35 -10.71
CA GLY A 105 20.16 -8.74 -12.06
C GLY A 105 21.13 -9.67 -12.82
N GLU A 106 20.54 -10.43 -13.75
CA GLU A 106 21.21 -10.94 -14.95
C GLU A 106 20.37 -10.61 -16.20
N ALA A 107 21.10 -10.23 -17.24
CA ALA A 107 20.65 -9.48 -18.41
C ALA A 107 19.86 -10.28 -19.46
N PHE A 108 18.91 -9.61 -20.11
CA PHE A 108 18.41 -9.99 -21.43
C PHE A 108 19.29 -9.39 -22.54
N ASP A 109 19.74 -10.26 -23.45
CA ASP A 109 20.59 -9.96 -24.60
C ASP A 109 19.76 -9.45 -25.81
N GLY A 110 20.13 -8.29 -26.35
CA GLY A 110 19.85 -7.94 -27.76
C GLY A 110 19.69 -6.46 -28.14
N ASP A 111 20.79 -5.70 -28.27
CA ASP A 111 21.30 -5.06 -29.52
C ASP A 111 22.25 -3.88 -29.20
N SER A 112 23.24 -3.67 -30.05
CA SER A 112 24.40 -2.80 -29.80
C SER A 112 24.04 -1.30 -29.79
N GLY A 113 24.10 -0.67 -28.61
CA GLY A 113 24.01 0.78 -28.42
C GLY A 113 23.24 1.23 -27.18
N SER A 114 22.46 0.35 -26.54
CA SER A 114 21.67 0.65 -25.35
C SER A 114 22.46 0.42 -24.06
N MET A 115 22.25 1.29 -23.07
CA MET A 115 22.76 1.08 -21.72
C MET A 115 22.09 -0.12 -21.06
N THR A 116 22.82 -0.80 -20.19
CA THR A 116 22.38 -2.03 -19.52
C THR A 116 22.07 -1.76 -18.05
N GLU A 117 20.86 -2.09 -17.61
CA GLU A 117 20.47 -1.98 -16.20
C GLU A 117 21.34 -2.88 -15.30
N GLY A 118 21.69 -2.40 -14.11
CA GLY A 118 22.58 -3.06 -13.16
C GLY A 118 24.07 -2.97 -13.52
N VAL A 119 24.41 -2.43 -14.70
CA VAL A 119 25.79 -2.26 -15.18
C VAL A 119 26.10 -0.79 -15.45
N ASP A 120 25.32 -0.18 -16.34
CA ASP A 120 25.50 1.22 -16.77
C ASP A 120 24.57 2.16 -16.02
N TYR A 121 23.38 1.70 -15.60
CA TYR A 121 22.45 2.45 -14.77
C TYR A 121 21.75 1.54 -13.76
N SER A 122 21.08 2.11 -12.76
CA SER A 122 20.20 1.36 -11.85
C SER A 122 18.74 1.64 -12.17
N GLY A 123 17.89 0.61 -12.05
CA GLY A 123 16.47 0.82 -11.82
C GLY A 123 16.18 1.23 -10.38
N THR A 124 14.90 1.17 -10.03
CA THR A 124 14.42 1.29 -8.64
C THR A 124 14.57 -0.08 -7.94
N ASN A 125 14.61 -0.09 -6.61
CA ASN A 125 14.81 -1.33 -5.88
C ASN A 125 13.51 -2.14 -5.80
N VAL A 126 13.53 -3.38 -6.32
CA VAL A 126 12.34 -4.21 -6.61
C VAL A 126 12.27 -5.54 -5.85
N GLN A 127 11.07 -6.07 -5.59
CA GLN A 127 10.84 -7.19 -4.66
C GLN A 127 11.58 -8.49 -4.91
N GLU A 128 11.38 -8.98 -6.11
CA GLU A 128 11.86 -10.28 -6.56
C GLU A 128 12.60 -10.08 -7.87
N VAL A 129 13.63 -10.89 -8.08
CA VAL A 129 14.43 -10.85 -9.31
C VAL A 129 13.53 -11.17 -10.50
N GLY A 130 13.51 -10.27 -11.49
CA GLY A 130 12.73 -10.44 -12.72
C GLY A 130 11.30 -9.90 -12.64
N ILE A 131 10.90 -9.33 -11.50
CA ILE A 131 9.62 -8.67 -11.32
C ILE A 131 9.83 -7.16 -11.23
N ASP A 132 9.28 -6.40 -12.18
CA ASP A 132 9.30 -4.94 -12.14
C ASP A 132 8.06 -4.39 -11.42
N GLU A 133 8.20 -3.20 -10.85
CA GLU A 133 7.27 -2.61 -9.90
C GLU A 133 7.11 -1.12 -10.17
N PRO A 134 5.89 -0.57 -10.04
CA PRO A 134 5.66 0.85 -10.25
C PRO A 134 6.37 1.71 -9.19
N ASP A 135 6.85 2.88 -9.60
CA ASP A 135 7.50 3.85 -8.71
C ASP A 135 7.27 5.29 -9.19
N ILE A 136 7.59 6.29 -8.38
CA ILE A 136 7.45 7.72 -8.73
C ILE A 136 8.49 8.20 -9.75
N ILE A 137 9.56 7.43 -9.95
CA ILE A 137 10.65 7.72 -10.88
C ILE A 137 11.09 6.43 -11.58
N LYS A 138 11.35 6.50 -12.89
CA LYS A 138 11.87 5.40 -13.69
C LYS A 138 12.89 5.92 -14.70
N THR A 139 13.80 5.05 -15.15
CA THR A 139 14.82 5.41 -16.15
C THR A 139 15.16 4.21 -17.03
N ASP A 140 15.53 4.48 -18.29
CA ASP A 140 16.18 3.53 -19.19
C ASP A 140 17.69 3.82 -19.36
N GLY A 141 18.20 4.67 -18.46
CA GLY A 141 19.54 5.24 -18.48
C GLY A 141 19.68 6.47 -19.38
N ASN A 142 18.95 6.57 -20.49
CA ASN A 142 19.04 7.75 -21.38
C ASN A 142 18.00 8.82 -21.03
N ARG A 143 16.90 8.41 -20.41
CA ARG A 143 15.78 9.26 -20.02
C ARG A 143 15.42 9.00 -18.56
N ILE A 144 14.98 10.03 -17.85
CA ILE A 144 14.34 9.92 -16.55
C ILE A 144 12.89 10.35 -16.72
N MET A 145 11.97 9.51 -16.27
CA MET A 145 10.55 9.81 -16.14
C MET A 145 10.24 9.95 -14.66
N VAL A 146 9.63 11.06 -14.27
CA VAL A 146 9.29 11.31 -12.86
C VAL A 146 7.94 12.00 -12.76
N ILE A 147 7.15 11.63 -11.76
CA ILE A 147 5.91 12.33 -11.44
C ILE A 147 6.14 13.32 -10.29
N SER A 148 5.78 14.58 -10.51
CA SER A 148 5.79 15.67 -9.51
C SER A 148 4.62 16.59 -9.82
N ASN A 149 4.00 17.24 -8.83
CA ASN A 149 2.93 18.23 -9.05
C ASN A 149 1.75 17.78 -9.96
N ASN A 150 1.38 16.49 -9.94
CA ASN A 150 0.39 15.89 -10.84
C ASN A 150 0.77 15.95 -12.33
N GLU A 151 2.05 16.15 -12.64
CA GLU A 151 2.61 16.08 -13.98
C GLU A 151 3.54 14.87 -14.11
N LEU A 152 3.67 14.36 -15.34
CA LEU A 152 4.78 13.50 -15.73
C LEU A 152 5.81 14.37 -16.43
N HIS A 153 7.03 14.40 -15.89
CA HIS A 153 8.19 15.07 -16.45
C HIS A 153 9.08 14.07 -17.18
N LEU A 154 9.51 14.42 -18.39
CA LEU A 154 10.51 13.67 -19.16
C LEU A 154 11.83 14.46 -19.21
N ILE A 155 12.91 13.82 -18.77
CA ILE A 155 14.24 14.43 -18.74
C ILE A 155 15.17 13.59 -19.61
N ASP A 156 15.80 14.22 -20.60
CA ASP A 156 16.91 13.61 -21.37
C ASP A 156 18.20 13.74 -20.58
N VAL A 157 18.87 12.61 -20.34
CA VAL A 157 20.16 12.52 -19.63
C VAL A 157 21.24 11.85 -20.50
N SER A 158 20.99 11.70 -21.80
CA SER A 158 21.94 11.11 -22.76
C SER A 158 23.03 12.09 -23.22
N GLY A 159 22.80 13.39 -23.04
CA GLY A 159 23.74 14.48 -23.38
C GLY A 159 24.75 14.82 -22.28
N ASP A 160 25.59 15.83 -22.54
CA ASP A 160 26.55 16.35 -21.54
C ASP A 160 25.84 17.11 -20.39
N THR A 161 24.66 17.65 -20.66
CA THR A 161 23.82 18.39 -19.70
C THR A 161 22.40 17.83 -19.75
N PRO A 162 21.76 17.57 -18.61
CA PRO A 162 20.39 17.09 -18.59
C PRO A 162 19.41 18.19 -19.02
N GLU A 163 18.34 17.79 -19.68
CA GLU A 163 17.32 18.70 -20.20
C GLU A 163 15.92 18.15 -19.87
N LEU A 164 15.11 18.95 -19.16
CA LEU A 164 13.67 18.70 -19.06
C LEU A 164 13.06 18.99 -20.43
N THR A 165 12.66 17.95 -21.16
CA THR A 165 12.22 18.08 -22.55
C THR A 165 10.74 18.44 -22.66
N ASP A 166 9.90 17.85 -21.81
CA ASP A 166 8.47 18.19 -21.73
C ASP A 166 7.86 17.71 -20.40
N SER A 167 6.70 18.29 -20.05
CA SER A 167 5.87 17.92 -18.90
C SER A 167 4.41 17.83 -19.31
N ILE A 168 3.68 16.84 -18.80
CA ILE A 168 2.25 16.70 -19.06
C ILE A 168 1.43 16.58 -17.78
N LEU A 169 0.47 17.50 -17.61
CA LEU A 169 -0.47 17.54 -16.49
C LEU A 169 -1.60 16.53 -16.66
N PHE A 170 -1.95 15.85 -15.57
CA PHE A 170 -3.11 14.94 -15.52
C PHE A 170 -4.31 15.61 -14.82
N GLU A 171 -5.10 16.36 -15.57
CA GLU A 171 -6.31 17.02 -15.03
C GLU A 171 -7.31 16.00 -14.47
N GLY A 172 -7.82 16.23 -13.25
CA GLY A 172 -8.79 15.33 -12.60
C GLY A 172 -8.24 13.97 -12.15
N HIS A 173 -6.92 13.77 -12.26
CA HIS A 173 -6.23 12.56 -11.83
C HIS A 173 -5.08 12.91 -10.88
N TRP A 174 -4.83 12.06 -9.91
CA TRP A 174 -3.71 12.17 -8.97
C TRP A 174 -2.76 11.01 -9.20
N PRO A 175 -1.71 11.20 -10.03
CA PRO A 175 -0.66 10.22 -10.25
C PRO A 175 -0.06 9.75 -8.93
N ARG A 176 0.18 8.44 -8.82
CA ARG A 176 0.88 7.85 -7.68
C ARG A 176 2.18 7.22 -8.07
N GLU A 177 2.20 6.49 -9.17
CA GLU A 177 3.35 5.70 -9.61
C GLU A 177 3.33 5.52 -11.13
N ILE A 178 4.48 5.17 -11.71
CA ILE A 178 4.64 4.95 -13.14
C ILE A 178 5.30 3.60 -13.44
N LEU A 179 4.89 3.02 -14.56
CA LEU A 179 5.55 1.94 -15.28
C LEU A 179 5.93 2.45 -16.66
N PHE A 180 6.90 1.81 -17.32
CA PHE A 180 7.21 2.17 -18.70
C PHE A 180 7.67 0.97 -19.52
N SER A 181 7.54 1.08 -20.84
CA SER A 181 8.01 0.09 -21.80
C SER A 181 8.33 0.79 -23.12
N GLY A 182 9.63 0.85 -23.46
CA GLY A 182 10.10 1.56 -24.64
C GLY A 182 9.72 3.04 -24.60
N ASP A 183 8.84 3.45 -25.51
CA ASP A 183 8.37 4.83 -25.63
C ASP A 183 6.97 5.05 -25.04
N ARG A 184 6.55 4.20 -24.10
CA ARG A 184 5.26 4.30 -23.43
C ARG A 184 5.44 4.37 -21.93
N VAL A 185 4.77 5.33 -21.30
CA VAL A 185 4.64 5.43 -19.84
C VAL A 185 3.20 5.12 -19.47
N PHE A 186 3.01 4.30 -18.45
CA PHE A 186 1.72 3.97 -17.89
C PHE A 186 1.65 4.56 -16.47
N VAL A 187 0.83 5.59 -16.30
CA VAL A 187 0.66 6.29 -15.04
C VAL A 187 -0.51 5.68 -14.27
N LEU A 188 -0.22 5.18 -13.07
CA LEU A 188 -1.22 4.69 -12.13
C LEU A 188 -1.66 5.87 -11.27
N ALA A 189 -2.93 6.24 -11.39
CA ALA A 189 -3.49 7.41 -10.72
C ALA A 189 -4.76 7.06 -9.94
N SER A 190 -5.00 7.75 -8.83
CA SER A 190 -6.36 7.84 -8.29
C SER A 190 -7.15 8.91 -9.03
N THR A 191 -8.47 8.74 -9.10
CA THR A 191 -9.40 9.78 -9.54
C THR A 191 -10.66 9.67 -8.69
N ASP A 192 -11.53 10.67 -8.75
CA ASP A 192 -12.81 10.62 -8.07
C ASP A 192 -13.94 10.91 -9.06
N SER A 193 -15.15 10.51 -8.67
CA SER A 193 -16.35 10.72 -9.47
C SER A 193 -17.02 12.06 -9.17
N PHE A 194 -16.30 13.09 -8.69
CA PHE A 194 -16.95 14.32 -8.27
C PHE A 194 -17.45 15.10 -9.49
N THR A 195 -18.77 15.18 -9.65
CA THR A 195 -19.41 16.22 -10.47
C THR A 195 -19.60 17.45 -9.61
N ASP A 196 -18.84 18.50 -9.89
CA ASP A 196 -19.11 19.81 -9.32
C ASP A 196 -20.43 20.34 -9.90
N TYR A 197 -21.39 20.62 -9.02
CA TYR A 197 -22.74 21.08 -9.37
C TYR A 197 -22.84 22.59 -9.11
N GLU A 198 -22.26 23.41 -9.97
CA GLU A 198 -22.64 24.82 -10.07
C GLU A 198 -23.72 25.00 -11.17
N ASP A 199 -24.76 25.77 -10.86
CA ASP A 199 -25.80 26.20 -11.81
C ASP A 199 -26.59 25.10 -12.56
N GLY A 200 -26.65 23.88 -12.02
CA GLY A 200 -27.53 22.82 -12.55
C GLY A 200 -27.04 22.21 -13.88
N VAL A 201 -25.76 22.40 -14.20
CA VAL A 201 -25.05 21.74 -15.29
C VAL A 201 -23.91 20.95 -14.65
N ALA A 202 -23.75 19.67 -14.97
CA ALA A 202 -22.59 18.90 -14.52
C ALA A 202 -21.33 19.53 -15.14
N LEU A 203 -20.38 19.97 -14.32
CA LEU A 203 -19.17 20.63 -14.81
C LEU A 203 -18.10 19.68 -15.36
N ASN A 204 -18.14 18.39 -14.97
CA ASN A 204 -17.16 17.41 -15.41
C ASN A 204 -17.76 16.48 -16.46
N GLU A 205 -17.51 16.78 -17.75
CA GLU A 205 -17.73 15.85 -18.88
C GLU A 205 -16.68 14.71 -18.89
N GLU A 206 -15.72 14.71 -17.97
CA GLU A 206 -14.54 13.84 -18.02
C GLU A 206 -14.68 12.50 -17.29
N THR A 207 -15.54 12.41 -16.28
CA THR A 207 -15.80 11.16 -15.54
C THR A 207 -16.92 10.37 -16.21
N VAL A 208 -16.51 9.35 -16.96
CA VAL A 208 -17.38 8.56 -17.85
C VAL A 208 -18.19 7.52 -17.09
N ILE A 209 -17.69 7.06 -15.93
CA ILE A 209 -18.44 6.13 -15.08
C ILE A 209 -19.55 6.93 -14.41
N GLU A 210 -20.77 6.82 -14.95
CA GLU A 210 -21.95 7.52 -14.43
C GLU A 210 -22.07 7.23 -12.92
N PRO A 211 -22.12 8.27 -12.06
CA PRO A 211 -22.32 8.05 -10.63
C PRO A 211 -23.62 7.28 -10.48
N GLY A 212 -23.54 6.08 -9.88
CA GLY A 212 -24.71 5.29 -9.57
C GLY A 212 -25.76 6.16 -8.88
N PHE A 213 -27.03 5.92 -9.19
CA PHE A 213 -28.18 6.66 -8.67
C PHE A 213 -27.98 7.13 -7.22
N GLY A 214 -27.57 8.40 -7.01
CA GLY A 214 -27.46 8.97 -5.66
C GLY A 214 -26.29 9.92 -5.35
N GLY A 215 -25.30 10.11 -6.23
CA GLY A 215 -24.23 11.10 -5.99
C GLY A 215 -23.27 10.72 -4.85
N TYR A 216 -23.01 9.43 -4.68
CA TYR A 216 -22.10 8.91 -3.67
C TYR A 216 -20.66 8.85 -4.19
N TRP A 217 -19.70 9.03 -3.28
CA TRP A 217 -18.26 8.95 -3.58
C TRP A 217 -17.88 7.52 -3.96
N ARG A 218 -17.37 7.33 -5.17
CA ARG A 218 -16.74 6.07 -5.61
C ARG A 218 -15.24 6.26 -5.62
N SER A 219 -14.51 5.29 -5.06
CA SER A 219 -13.07 5.19 -5.27
C SER A 219 -12.83 4.72 -6.70
N LEU A 220 -12.10 5.52 -7.49
CA LEU A 220 -11.73 5.19 -8.86
C LEU A 220 -10.21 5.18 -8.99
N SER A 221 -9.71 4.29 -9.84
CA SER A 221 -8.31 4.23 -10.22
C SER A 221 -8.17 4.31 -11.73
N SER A 222 -7.10 4.89 -12.22
CA SER A 222 -6.83 5.06 -13.65
C SER A 222 -5.45 4.53 -14.02
N VAL A 223 -5.38 3.96 -15.22
CA VAL A 223 -4.14 3.67 -15.95
C VAL A 223 -4.12 4.59 -17.16
N ILE A 224 -3.18 5.53 -17.19
CA ILE A 224 -3.06 6.53 -18.25
C ILE A 224 -1.85 6.17 -19.11
N GLU A 225 -2.06 5.87 -20.39
CA GLU A 225 -1.00 5.61 -21.37
C GLU A 225 -0.52 6.94 -21.97
N VAL A 226 0.77 7.23 -21.81
CA VAL A 226 1.44 8.40 -22.38
C VAL A 226 2.47 7.94 -23.41
N ASP A 227 2.43 8.52 -24.61
CA ASP A 227 3.45 8.36 -25.65
C ASP A 227 4.58 9.37 -25.41
N ILE A 228 5.80 8.84 -25.26
CA ILE A 228 7.04 9.61 -25.06
C ILE A 228 8.01 9.46 -26.25
N SER A 229 7.54 8.99 -27.42
CA SER A 229 8.38 8.78 -28.60
C SER A 229 8.88 10.09 -29.22
N ASN A 230 8.15 11.20 -29.03
CA ASN A 230 8.63 12.56 -29.27
C ASN A 230 8.92 13.22 -27.92
N PRO A 231 10.20 13.41 -27.54
CA PRO A 231 10.55 13.91 -26.21
C PRO A 231 10.11 15.37 -25.98
N ASP A 232 9.87 16.13 -27.05
CA ASP A 232 9.45 17.55 -26.99
C ASP A 232 7.92 17.74 -27.05
N GLU A 233 7.14 16.64 -27.14
CA GLU A 233 5.67 16.69 -27.25
C GLU A 233 5.05 15.39 -26.70
N LEU A 234 4.96 15.30 -25.38
CA LEU A 234 4.30 14.22 -24.66
C LEU A 234 2.80 14.25 -24.95
N SER A 235 2.19 13.07 -25.08
CA SER A 235 0.75 13.00 -25.33
C SER A 235 0.08 11.82 -24.63
N ILE A 236 -1.07 12.08 -24.01
CA ILE A 236 -1.95 11.03 -23.48
C ILE A 236 -2.61 10.33 -24.66
N VAL A 237 -2.36 9.03 -24.79
CA VAL A 237 -2.92 8.17 -25.83
C VAL A 237 -4.31 7.68 -25.42
N SER A 238 -4.40 7.18 -24.19
CA SER A 238 -5.62 6.59 -23.64
C SER A 238 -5.63 6.58 -22.11
N THR A 239 -6.82 6.53 -21.53
CA THR A 239 -7.05 6.43 -20.09
C THR A 239 -8.04 5.32 -19.81
N LEU A 240 -7.61 4.28 -19.11
CA LEU A 240 -8.48 3.23 -18.56
C LEU A 240 -8.81 3.59 -17.11
N THR A 241 -10.05 3.95 -16.82
CA THR A 241 -10.56 4.17 -15.47
C THR A 241 -11.35 2.94 -15.00
N VAL A 242 -11.12 2.51 -13.77
CA VAL A 242 -11.70 1.32 -13.15
C VAL A 242 -12.27 1.65 -11.77
N ASP A 243 -13.36 0.99 -11.39
CA ASP A 243 -13.89 1.07 -10.03
C ASP A 243 -12.94 0.41 -9.02
N GLY A 244 -12.78 1.04 -7.86
CA GLY A 244 -12.03 0.52 -6.73
C GLY A 244 -10.72 1.27 -6.47
N ASN A 245 -10.14 0.93 -5.33
CA ASN A 245 -8.85 1.45 -4.90
C ASN A 245 -7.73 0.61 -5.48
N TYR A 246 -6.75 1.25 -6.11
CA TYR A 246 -5.46 0.64 -6.44
C TYR A 246 -4.77 0.16 -5.16
N VAL A 247 -4.39 -1.12 -5.14
CA VAL A 247 -3.65 -1.77 -4.05
C VAL A 247 -2.16 -1.81 -4.37
N SER A 248 -1.79 -2.48 -5.47
CA SER A 248 -0.41 -2.57 -5.95
C SER A 248 -0.37 -3.14 -7.37
N ALA A 249 0.77 -3.05 -8.06
CA ALA A 249 1.00 -3.73 -9.33
C ALA A 249 2.34 -4.46 -9.38
N ARG A 250 2.39 -5.53 -10.17
CA ARG A 250 3.60 -6.31 -10.47
C ARG A 250 3.69 -6.55 -11.97
N VAL A 251 4.87 -6.36 -12.56
CA VAL A 251 5.11 -6.61 -13.98
C VAL A 251 5.88 -7.91 -14.12
N VAL A 252 5.28 -8.85 -14.87
CA VAL A 252 5.89 -10.13 -15.21
C VAL A 252 5.85 -10.28 -16.72
N ASP A 253 6.99 -10.57 -17.34
CA ASP A 253 7.12 -10.78 -18.79
C ASP A 253 6.46 -9.66 -19.65
N GLY A 254 6.63 -8.41 -19.24
CA GLY A 254 6.11 -7.23 -19.95
C GLY A 254 4.62 -6.94 -19.75
N VAL A 255 3.95 -7.67 -18.85
CA VAL A 255 2.53 -7.46 -18.56
C VAL A 255 2.34 -7.06 -17.10
N ALA A 256 1.74 -5.90 -16.88
CA ALA A 256 1.38 -5.43 -15.55
C ALA A 256 0.14 -6.15 -15.04
N ARG A 257 0.21 -6.65 -13.81
CA ARG A 257 -0.89 -7.20 -13.02
C ARG A 257 -1.26 -6.17 -11.96
N ILE A 258 -2.28 -5.37 -12.25
CA ILE A 258 -2.74 -4.26 -11.42
C ILE A 258 -3.85 -4.79 -10.51
N VAL A 259 -3.63 -4.72 -9.21
CA VAL A 259 -4.59 -5.21 -8.21
C VAL A 259 -5.45 -4.05 -7.70
N THR A 260 -6.76 -4.19 -7.81
CA THR A 260 -7.73 -3.24 -7.26
C THR A 260 -8.66 -3.92 -6.27
N SER A 261 -9.05 -3.20 -5.21
CA SER A 261 -10.10 -3.61 -4.29
C SER A 261 -11.29 -2.67 -4.41
N THR A 262 -12.43 -3.21 -4.84
CA THR A 262 -13.68 -2.47 -4.96
C THR A 262 -14.61 -2.88 -3.82
N PRO A 263 -14.88 -2.00 -2.84
CA PRO A 263 -15.93 -2.27 -1.87
C PRO A 263 -17.29 -2.33 -2.59
N MET A 264 -18.25 -3.05 -2.02
CA MET A 264 -19.59 -3.10 -2.61
C MET A 264 -20.18 -1.68 -2.72
N ASN A 265 -20.76 -1.38 -3.88
CA ASN A 265 -21.58 -0.19 -4.05
C ASN A 265 -22.78 -0.21 -3.09
N GLN A 266 -23.17 0.96 -2.56
CA GLN A 266 -24.36 1.04 -1.72
C GLN A 266 -25.62 0.77 -2.54
N LEU A 267 -26.28 -0.35 -2.25
CA LEU A 267 -27.62 -0.63 -2.74
C LEU A 267 -28.61 0.39 -2.15
N PRO A 268 -29.74 0.68 -2.83
CA PRO A 268 -30.71 1.71 -2.41
C PRO A 268 -31.56 1.26 -1.21
N PHE A 269 -30.89 0.93 -0.11
CA PHE A 269 -31.50 0.53 1.15
C PHE A 269 -32.25 1.69 1.79
N VAL A 270 -33.29 1.34 2.53
CA VAL A 270 -34.03 2.27 3.39
C VAL A 270 -33.64 2.03 4.84
N TYR A 271 -33.59 3.13 5.59
CA TYR A 271 -33.21 3.13 6.99
C TYR A 271 -34.40 3.52 7.88
N PRO A 272 -34.63 2.81 9.00
CA PRO A 272 -35.74 3.12 9.89
C PRO A 272 -35.48 4.42 10.64
N GLN A 273 -36.50 5.27 10.76
CA GLN A 273 -36.42 6.50 11.56
C GLN A 273 -36.49 6.25 13.07
N ASN A 274 -36.93 5.05 13.47
CA ASN A 274 -37.04 4.59 14.85
C ASN A 274 -37.27 3.07 14.85
N GLN A 275 -37.18 2.46 16.04
CA GLN A 275 -37.33 1.01 16.23
C GLN A 275 -38.61 0.42 15.63
N ALA A 276 -39.73 1.14 15.61
CA ALA A 276 -40.97 0.62 15.02
C ALA A 276 -40.91 0.49 13.49
N GLY A 277 -39.91 1.11 12.85
CA GLY A 277 -39.67 1.03 11.41
C GLY A 277 -38.76 -0.12 10.99
N GLU A 278 -38.03 -0.76 11.91
CA GLU A 278 -36.98 -1.75 11.61
C GLU A 278 -37.52 -2.91 10.77
N GLU A 279 -38.57 -3.59 11.21
CA GLU A 279 -39.15 -4.72 10.46
C GLU A 279 -39.61 -4.34 9.04
N SER A 280 -40.03 -3.08 8.84
CA SER A 280 -40.45 -2.61 7.52
C SER A 280 -39.27 -2.23 6.65
N ALA A 281 -38.22 -1.67 7.23
CA ALA A 281 -36.97 -1.36 6.55
C ALA A 281 -36.26 -2.64 6.12
N GLU A 282 -36.12 -3.63 7.01
CA GLU A 282 -35.50 -4.92 6.70
C GLU A 282 -36.24 -5.64 5.56
N ARG A 283 -37.58 -5.68 5.61
CA ARG A 283 -38.38 -6.29 4.55
C ARG A 283 -38.16 -5.61 3.20
N PHE A 284 -38.07 -4.27 3.17
CA PHE A 284 -37.80 -3.53 1.95
C PHE A 284 -36.37 -3.76 1.46
N ASN A 285 -35.38 -3.78 2.35
CA ASN A 285 -33.99 -4.03 1.98
C ASN A 285 -33.79 -5.44 1.40
N ARG A 286 -34.53 -6.45 1.90
CA ARG A 286 -34.60 -7.79 1.29
C ARG A 286 -35.20 -7.78 -0.12
N GLU A 287 -36.20 -6.94 -0.37
CA GLU A 287 -36.80 -6.76 -1.70
C GLU A 287 -35.81 -6.10 -2.67
N VAL A 288 -35.12 -5.03 -2.23
CA VAL A 288 -34.04 -4.38 -2.99
C VAL A 288 -33.00 -5.41 -3.46
N ILE A 289 -32.50 -6.27 -2.56
CA ILE A 289 -31.52 -7.30 -2.94
C ILE A 289 -32.08 -8.25 -3.99
N SER A 290 -33.34 -8.67 -3.87
CA SER A 290 -33.96 -9.59 -4.84
C SER A 290 -34.16 -9.00 -6.24
N GLU A 291 -34.14 -7.67 -6.36
CA GLU A 291 -34.26 -6.96 -7.64
C GLU A 291 -32.91 -6.60 -8.27
N THR A 292 -31.79 -6.85 -7.57
CA THR A 292 -30.45 -6.57 -8.08
C THR A 292 -30.07 -7.40 -9.30
N THR A 293 -29.16 -6.87 -10.09
CA THR A 293 -28.48 -7.46 -11.24
C THR A 293 -26.98 -7.47 -11.03
N LEU A 294 -26.20 -8.16 -11.87
CA LEU A 294 -24.73 -8.17 -11.71
C LEU A 294 -24.09 -6.78 -11.80
N ASP A 295 -24.70 -5.85 -12.56
CA ASP A 295 -24.28 -4.44 -12.60
C ASP A 295 -24.36 -3.74 -11.23
N ASP A 296 -25.16 -4.24 -10.28
CA ASP A 296 -25.22 -3.65 -8.94
C ASP A 296 -24.08 -4.15 -8.02
N TRP A 297 -23.42 -5.25 -8.39
CA TRP A 297 -22.44 -5.95 -7.54
C TRP A 297 -21.01 -5.90 -8.06
N LEU A 298 -20.82 -5.93 -9.38
CA LEU A 298 -19.50 -6.06 -10.00
C LEU A 298 -18.94 -4.70 -10.40
N PRO A 299 -17.60 -4.54 -10.40
CA PRO A 299 -16.96 -3.26 -10.66
C PRO A 299 -16.95 -2.93 -12.16
N HIS A 300 -17.04 -1.64 -12.50
CA HIS A 300 -17.07 -1.14 -13.87
C HIS A 300 -15.72 -0.59 -14.35
N TYR A 301 -15.61 -0.42 -15.67
CA TYR A 301 -14.52 0.30 -16.30
C TYR A 301 -15.02 1.24 -17.39
N ALA A 302 -14.19 2.24 -17.72
CA ALA A 302 -14.32 3.09 -18.90
C ALA A 302 -12.95 3.31 -19.54
N LEU A 303 -12.85 3.08 -20.85
CA LEU A 303 -11.64 3.34 -21.65
C LEU A 303 -11.88 4.57 -22.54
N LYS A 304 -11.16 5.65 -22.28
CA LYS A 304 -11.19 6.91 -23.04
C LYS A 304 -9.96 6.98 -23.94
N ASN A 305 -10.18 7.27 -25.22
CA ASN A 305 -9.13 7.62 -26.18
C ASN A 305 -9.26 9.11 -26.56
N SER A 306 -8.42 9.62 -27.44
CA SER A 306 -8.48 11.01 -27.93
C SER A 306 -9.83 11.42 -28.55
N ASP A 307 -10.59 10.48 -29.11
CA ASP A 307 -11.92 10.70 -29.69
C ASP A 307 -13.08 10.64 -28.65
N GLY A 308 -12.76 10.44 -27.36
CA GLY A 308 -13.71 10.25 -26.27
C GLY A 308 -13.80 8.79 -25.80
N VAL A 309 -14.95 8.43 -25.19
CA VAL A 309 -15.19 7.07 -24.66
C VAL A 309 -15.20 6.06 -25.80
N SER A 310 -14.25 5.12 -25.75
CA SER A 310 -14.12 4.06 -26.74
C SER A 310 -14.88 2.79 -26.34
N SER A 311 -14.89 2.45 -25.05
CA SER A 311 -15.62 1.32 -24.47
C SER A 311 -15.84 1.51 -22.97
N GLU A 312 -16.91 0.91 -22.45
CA GLU A 312 -17.27 0.90 -21.03
C GLU A 312 -18.10 -0.36 -20.71
N GLY A 313 -18.13 -0.77 -19.46
CA GLY A 313 -18.92 -1.92 -19.01
C GLY A 313 -18.42 -2.51 -17.69
N LEU A 314 -18.79 -3.76 -17.43
CA LEU A 314 -18.24 -4.53 -16.32
C LEU A 314 -16.75 -4.81 -16.58
N MET A 315 -15.93 -4.57 -15.57
CA MET A 315 -14.48 -4.80 -15.62
C MET A 315 -14.12 -6.27 -15.69
N VAL A 316 -14.99 -7.13 -15.13
CA VAL A 316 -14.75 -8.56 -15.03
C VAL A 316 -15.94 -9.33 -15.62
N ASP A 317 -15.64 -10.26 -16.52
CA ASP A 317 -16.62 -11.23 -16.97
C ASP A 317 -17.12 -12.07 -15.78
N CYS A 318 -18.44 -12.27 -15.67
CA CYS A 318 -19.05 -13.01 -14.56
C CYS A 318 -18.46 -14.43 -14.36
N THR A 319 -17.95 -15.05 -15.43
CA THR A 319 -17.34 -16.39 -15.40
C THR A 319 -15.91 -16.39 -14.87
N ASN A 320 -15.30 -15.22 -14.75
CA ASN A 320 -13.96 -15.01 -14.18
C ASN A 320 -14.03 -14.44 -12.76
N VAL A 321 -15.22 -14.43 -12.15
CA VAL A 321 -15.42 -14.12 -10.73
C VAL A 321 -15.38 -15.42 -9.94
N HIS A 322 -14.56 -15.43 -8.91
CA HIS A 322 -14.36 -16.57 -8.02
C HIS A 322 -14.73 -16.18 -6.59
N TYR A 323 -14.87 -17.17 -5.71
CA TYR A 323 -15.09 -16.93 -4.29
C TYR A 323 -14.41 -18.02 -3.46
N PRO A 324 -13.92 -17.69 -2.25
CA PRO A 324 -13.44 -18.69 -1.30
C PRO A 324 -14.60 -19.54 -0.77
N THR A 325 -14.31 -20.73 -0.24
CA THR A 325 -15.33 -21.63 0.34
C THR A 325 -16.08 -20.99 1.50
N GLU A 326 -15.38 -20.18 2.29
CA GLU A 326 -15.95 -19.36 3.33
C GLU A 326 -16.27 -17.97 2.80
N PHE A 327 -17.38 -17.41 3.25
CA PHE A 327 -17.79 -16.07 2.83
C PHE A 327 -16.76 -15.03 3.27
N ALA A 328 -16.12 -14.35 2.31
CA ALA A 328 -15.06 -13.37 2.55
C ALA A 328 -15.50 -11.91 2.39
N GLY A 329 -16.80 -11.65 2.53
CA GLY A 329 -17.39 -10.34 2.28
C GLY A 329 -17.86 -10.16 0.84
N PHE A 330 -18.28 -8.94 0.52
CA PHE A 330 -18.79 -8.57 -0.79
C PHE A 330 -17.88 -7.63 -1.59
N SER A 331 -16.71 -7.29 -1.03
CA SER A 331 -15.69 -6.60 -1.80
C SER A 331 -15.26 -7.46 -2.99
N THR A 332 -14.92 -6.82 -4.09
CA THR A 332 -14.38 -7.49 -5.27
C THR A 332 -12.91 -7.12 -5.43
N LEU A 333 -12.04 -8.09 -5.17
CA LEU A 333 -10.62 -8.03 -5.49
C LEU A 333 -10.44 -8.39 -6.96
N SER A 334 -9.90 -7.48 -7.76
CA SER A 334 -9.67 -7.68 -9.20
C SER A 334 -8.19 -7.59 -9.55
N VAL A 335 -7.72 -8.52 -10.38
CA VAL A 335 -6.38 -8.46 -11.01
C VAL A 335 -6.57 -8.10 -12.48
N VAL A 336 -6.31 -6.84 -12.81
CA VAL A 336 -6.39 -6.28 -14.17
C VAL A 336 -5.06 -6.49 -14.88
N SER A 337 -5.08 -7.14 -16.03
CA SER A 337 -3.88 -7.43 -16.83
C SER A 337 -3.72 -6.41 -17.95
N VAL A 338 -2.57 -5.72 -18.00
CA VAL A 338 -2.22 -4.69 -18.99
C VAL A 338 -0.92 -5.05 -19.68
N ASP A 339 -0.94 -5.28 -21.00
CA ASP A 339 0.25 -5.52 -21.82
C ASP A 339 0.97 -4.19 -22.10
N LEU A 340 2.15 -3.99 -21.52
CA LEU A 340 2.91 -2.75 -21.66
C LEU A 340 3.53 -2.58 -23.06
N GLY A 341 3.55 -3.65 -23.88
CA GLY A 341 3.98 -3.62 -25.27
C GLY A 341 2.88 -3.22 -26.26
N ALA A 342 1.63 -3.09 -25.80
CA ALA A 342 0.46 -2.77 -26.60
C ALA A 342 -0.26 -1.52 -26.08
N SER A 343 -1.16 -0.97 -26.89
CA SER A 343 -2.03 0.13 -26.43
C SER A 343 -3.11 -0.39 -25.49
N LEU A 344 -3.60 0.46 -24.59
CA LEU A 344 -4.67 0.04 -23.69
C LEU A 344 -5.91 -0.41 -24.48
N GLU A 345 -6.45 -1.55 -24.09
CA GLU A 345 -7.69 -2.12 -24.59
C GLU A 345 -8.67 -2.30 -23.42
N SER A 346 -9.86 -2.83 -23.70
CA SER A 346 -10.78 -3.23 -22.63
C SER A 346 -10.09 -4.20 -21.66
N PRO A 347 -10.26 -4.03 -20.34
CA PRO A 347 -9.49 -4.76 -19.35
C PRO A 347 -9.77 -6.26 -19.41
N SER A 348 -8.70 -7.05 -19.32
CA SER A 348 -8.79 -8.48 -19.02
C SER A 348 -8.54 -8.66 -17.53
N ALA A 349 -9.60 -8.95 -16.77
CA ALA A 349 -9.53 -9.10 -15.33
C ALA A 349 -9.99 -10.48 -14.83
N THR A 350 -9.42 -10.90 -13.71
CA THR A 350 -9.91 -12.02 -12.89
C THR A 350 -10.23 -11.50 -11.51
N ALA A 351 -11.38 -11.87 -10.95
CA ALA A 351 -11.80 -11.38 -9.64
C ALA A 351 -12.05 -12.51 -8.64
N VAL A 352 -11.93 -12.14 -7.36
CA VAL A 352 -12.33 -12.93 -6.20
C VAL A 352 -13.23 -12.06 -5.32
N LEU A 353 -14.35 -12.61 -4.84
CA LEU A 353 -15.21 -11.98 -3.83
C LEU A 353 -14.53 -12.06 -2.46
N ALA A 354 -13.59 -11.14 -2.25
CA ALA A 354 -12.80 -10.94 -1.05
C ALA A 354 -12.25 -9.50 -1.08
N ASP A 355 -11.72 -9.02 0.04
CA ASP A 355 -10.90 -7.81 0.06
C ASP A 355 -9.45 -8.11 -0.36
N GLY A 356 -8.58 -7.12 -0.48
CA GLY A 356 -7.16 -7.29 -0.81
C GLY A 356 -6.30 -6.22 -0.16
N GLN A 357 -5.19 -6.62 0.48
CA GLN A 357 -4.33 -5.69 1.23
C GLN A 357 -2.86 -5.76 0.81
N THR A 358 -2.31 -6.96 0.69
CA THR A 358 -0.87 -7.16 0.48
C THR A 358 -0.64 -7.99 -0.78
N VAL A 359 0.25 -7.55 -1.66
CA VAL A 359 0.48 -8.19 -2.97
C VAL A 359 1.91 -8.69 -3.05
N TYR A 360 2.07 -9.94 -3.47
CA TYR A 360 3.36 -10.55 -3.73
C TYR A 360 3.35 -11.23 -5.10
N ALA A 361 4.42 -11.14 -5.88
CA ALA A 361 4.55 -11.91 -7.12
C ALA A 361 5.89 -12.63 -7.21
N SER A 362 5.84 -13.84 -7.76
CA SER A 362 6.97 -14.55 -8.35
C SER A 362 6.85 -14.49 -9.88
N ASN A 363 7.83 -15.05 -10.59
CA ASN A 363 7.80 -15.14 -12.06
C ASN A 363 6.61 -15.94 -12.64
N SER A 364 5.88 -16.69 -11.82
CA SER A 364 4.76 -17.51 -12.30
C SER A 364 3.47 -17.35 -11.51
N ASN A 365 3.53 -16.77 -10.31
CA ASN A 365 2.38 -16.64 -9.43
C ASN A 365 2.27 -15.22 -8.88
N LEU A 366 1.03 -14.74 -8.75
CA LEU A 366 0.68 -13.56 -7.97
C LEU A 366 -0.14 -14.02 -6.77
N TYR A 367 0.21 -13.55 -5.59
CA TYR A 367 -0.48 -13.83 -4.34
C TYR A 367 -1.05 -12.54 -3.79
N VAL A 368 -2.32 -12.55 -3.44
CA VAL A 368 -2.96 -11.45 -2.71
C VAL A 368 -3.39 -11.96 -1.34
N ALA A 369 -2.86 -11.33 -0.31
CA ALA A 369 -3.19 -11.64 1.07
C ALA A 369 -4.19 -10.64 1.64
N THR A 370 -5.07 -11.15 2.50
CA THR A 370 -6.26 -10.47 3.02
C THR A 370 -6.45 -10.88 4.47
N THR A 371 -7.06 -10.01 5.28
CA THR A 371 -7.50 -10.42 6.61
C THR A 371 -8.68 -11.38 6.47
N SER A 372 -8.68 -12.50 7.20
CA SER A 372 -9.83 -13.41 7.21
C SER A 372 -11.10 -12.66 7.62
N TYR A 373 -12.18 -12.88 6.86
CA TYR A 373 -13.42 -12.16 7.06
C TYR A 373 -14.06 -12.52 8.41
N LEU A 374 -14.32 -11.50 9.22
CA LEU A 374 -14.95 -11.66 10.53
C LEU A 374 -16.40 -11.22 10.41
N ASP A 375 -17.34 -12.18 10.39
CA ASP A 375 -18.77 -11.89 10.22
C ASP A 375 -19.26 -10.99 11.36
N PRO A 376 -19.65 -9.73 11.06
CA PRO A 376 -19.92 -8.80 12.14
C PRO A 376 -21.21 -9.06 12.93
N ILE A 377 -22.06 -10.02 12.50
CA ILE A 377 -23.14 -10.57 13.32
C ILE A 377 -22.61 -11.22 14.61
N LEU A 378 -21.33 -11.59 14.64
CA LEU A 378 -20.68 -12.12 15.84
C LEU A 378 -20.59 -11.07 16.95
N PHE A 379 -20.59 -9.77 16.63
CA PHE A 379 -20.31 -8.68 17.60
C PHE A 379 -21.55 -7.93 18.11
N GLU A 380 -22.77 -8.26 17.67
CA GLU A 380 -23.98 -7.50 18.03
C GLU A 380 -24.31 -7.50 19.54
N ASP A 381 -23.82 -8.49 20.31
CA ASP A 381 -24.26 -8.72 21.70
C ASP A 381 -23.14 -8.87 22.77
N ASP A 382 -21.85 -8.94 22.41
CA ASP A 382 -20.78 -9.24 23.38
C ASP A 382 -19.38 -8.72 23.00
N GLU A 383 -18.89 -7.70 23.72
CA GLU A 383 -17.53 -7.17 23.59
C GLU A 383 -16.43 -8.21 23.88
N SER A 384 -16.70 -9.28 24.65
CA SER A 384 -15.71 -10.32 24.93
C SER A 384 -15.30 -11.15 23.70
N ARG A 385 -16.05 -11.01 22.59
CA ARG A 385 -15.68 -11.63 21.31
C ARG A 385 -14.53 -10.93 20.61
N TRP A 386 -14.20 -9.69 20.95
CA TRP A 386 -13.02 -9.01 20.40
C TRP A 386 -11.72 -9.68 20.79
N GLU A 387 -11.63 -10.17 22.02
CA GLU A 387 -10.46 -10.90 22.52
C GLU A 387 -10.30 -12.22 21.74
N ALA A 388 -11.38 -12.99 21.58
CA ALA A 388 -11.39 -14.22 20.80
C ALA A 388 -11.04 -13.99 19.31
N VAL A 389 -11.51 -12.89 18.72
CA VAL A 389 -11.20 -12.52 17.33
C VAL A 389 -9.75 -12.09 17.16
N SER A 390 -9.22 -11.37 18.13
CA SER A 390 -7.79 -11.05 18.15
C SER A 390 -6.96 -12.32 18.31
N GLU A 391 -7.34 -13.26 19.17
CA GLU A 391 -6.61 -14.52 19.38
C GLU A 391 -6.64 -15.45 18.16
N ASN A 392 -7.75 -15.49 17.42
CA ASN A 392 -7.94 -16.36 16.24
C ASN A 392 -7.77 -15.59 14.92
N TYR A 393 -7.07 -14.46 14.94
CA TYR A 393 -6.83 -13.66 13.74
C TYR A 393 -6.02 -14.48 12.72
N ALA A 394 -6.43 -14.44 11.46
CA ALA A 394 -5.79 -15.20 10.39
C ALA A 394 -5.69 -14.35 9.11
N THR A 395 -4.72 -14.71 8.28
CA THR A 395 -4.50 -14.14 6.96
C THR A 395 -4.95 -15.15 5.93
N SER A 396 -5.87 -14.75 5.05
CA SER A 396 -6.26 -15.52 3.87
C SER A 396 -5.36 -15.16 2.69
N ILE A 397 -5.04 -16.13 1.84
CA ILE A 397 -4.11 -15.98 0.72
C ILE A 397 -4.78 -16.49 -0.55
N HIS A 398 -4.73 -15.68 -1.61
CA HIS A 398 -5.32 -15.95 -2.91
C HIS A 398 -4.21 -16.04 -3.98
N GLN A 399 -4.03 -17.20 -4.60
CA GLN A 399 -3.03 -17.45 -5.64
C GLN A 399 -3.63 -17.32 -7.04
N PHE A 400 -2.94 -16.56 -7.89
CA PHE A 400 -3.21 -16.42 -9.30
C PHE A 400 -2.01 -16.90 -10.11
N ASP A 401 -2.24 -17.70 -11.16
CA ASP A 401 -1.24 -18.04 -12.16
C ASP A 401 -1.09 -16.86 -13.12
N VAL A 402 0.14 -16.37 -13.26
CA VAL A 402 0.52 -15.25 -14.14
C VAL A 402 1.61 -15.66 -15.14
N SER A 403 1.93 -16.96 -15.23
CA SER A 403 2.95 -17.49 -16.15
C SER A 403 2.59 -17.32 -17.63
N ASN A 404 1.32 -17.01 -17.93
CA ASN A 404 0.85 -16.69 -19.26
C ASN A 404 0.66 -15.17 -19.38
N SER A 405 1.40 -14.53 -20.30
CA SER A 405 1.27 -13.09 -20.54
C SER A 405 -0.17 -12.67 -20.93
N SER A 406 -0.91 -13.53 -21.65
CA SER A 406 -2.26 -13.24 -22.13
C SER A 406 -3.39 -13.67 -21.18
N ALA A 407 -3.10 -14.27 -20.03
CA ALA A 407 -4.13 -14.74 -19.12
C ALA A 407 -3.67 -14.71 -17.66
N THR A 408 -4.55 -14.24 -16.78
CA THR A 408 -4.44 -14.42 -15.34
C THR A 408 -5.52 -15.40 -14.92
N SER A 409 -5.21 -16.34 -14.04
CA SER A 409 -6.19 -17.33 -13.58
C SER A 409 -6.09 -17.52 -12.09
N TYR A 410 -7.21 -17.46 -11.39
CA TYR A 410 -7.26 -17.77 -9.96
C TYR A 410 -7.18 -19.29 -9.77
N VAL A 411 -6.15 -19.76 -9.09
CA VAL A 411 -5.80 -21.19 -9.06
C VAL A 411 -5.92 -21.83 -7.69
N ALA A 412 -5.72 -21.08 -6.60
CA ALA A 412 -5.83 -21.64 -5.26
C ALA A 412 -6.08 -20.58 -4.18
N SER A 413 -6.58 -21.03 -3.02
CA SER A 413 -6.61 -20.25 -1.78
C SER A 413 -6.10 -21.07 -0.60
N GLY A 414 -5.68 -20.38 0.46
CA GLY A 414 -5.46 -20.97 1.78
C GLY A 414 -5.45 -19.90 2.86
N SER A 415 -5.09 -20.29 4.08
CA SER A 415 -4.97 -19.35 5.20
C SER A 415 -3.84 -19.76 6.14
N VAL A 416 -3.27 -18.77 6.82
CA VAL A 416 -2.28 -18.93 7.89
C VAL A 416 -2.72 -18.13 9.12
N GLU A 417 -2.36 -18.59 10.31
CA GLU A 417 -2.65 -17.87 11.56
C GLU A 417 -1.84 -16.57 11.65
N GLY A 418 -2.44 -15.55 12.27
CA GLY A 418 -1.83 -14.25 12.52
C GLY A 418 -1.99 -13.25 11.37
N HIS A 419 -1.25 -12.15 11.48
CA HIS A 419 -1.22 -11.07 10.49
C HIS A 419 0.16 -10.94 9.84
N LEU A 420 0.19 -10.52 8.58
CA LEU A 420 1.41 -10.19 7.86
C LEU A 420 1.99 -8.85 8.31
N LEU A 421 3.30 -8.71 8.18
CA LEU A 421 3.95 -7.40 8.25
C LEU A 421 3.62 -6.58 6.98
N ASN A 422 3.99 -7.12 5.82
CA ASN A 422 3.87 -6.55 4.48
C ASN A 422 4.28 -7.63 3.44
N GLN A 423 4.45 -7.27 2.18
CA GLN A 423 4.86 -8.18 1.09
C GLN A 423 6.16 -8.96 1.34
N PHE A 424 7.13 -8.43 2.08
CA PHE A 424 8.37 -9.16 2.39
C PHE A 424 8.14 -10.36 3.30
N ALA A 425 7.01 -10.37 3.99
CA ALA A 425 6.56 -11.50 4.78
C ALA A 425 6.07 -12.65 3.89
N MET A 426 6.09 -12.51 2.56
CA MET A 426 5.82 -13.58 1.60
C MET A 426 7.01 -13.79 0.65
N SER A 427 7.30 -15.04 0.30
CA SER A 427 8.21 -15.37 -0.79
C SER A 427 7.96 -16.78 -1.33
N GLU A 428 8.11 -16.98 -2.64
CA GLU A 428 8.04 -18.29 -3.30
C GLU A 428 9.44 -18.85 -3.55
N HIS A 429 9.64 -20.11 -3.17
CA HIS A 429 10.89 -20.83 -3.45
C HIS A 429 10.62 -22.28 -3.83
N GLU A 430 11.16 -22.71 -4.96
CA GLU A 430 10.98 -24.06 -5.50
C GLU A 430 9.51 -24.55 -5.49
N GLY A 431 8.57 -23.67 -5.81
CA GLY A 431 7.13 -23.97 -5.85
C GLY A 431 6.42 -23.99 -4.49
N HIS A 432 7.09 -23.57 -3.41
CA HIS A 432 6.51 -23.43 -2.09
C HIS A 432 6.38 -21.95 -1.73
N LEU A 433 5.19 -21.54 -1.27
CA LEU A 433 4.97 -20.22 -0.71
C LEU A 433 5.41 -20.22 0.75
N ARG A 434 6.23 -19.27 1.16
CA ARG A 434 6.72 -19.07 2.53
C ARG A 434 6.09 -17.79 3.06
N VAL A 435 5.50 -17.87 4.24
CA VAL A 435 4.70 -16.79 4.83
C VAL A 435 5.09 -16.58 6.27
N ALA A 436 5.52 -15.37 6.63
CA ALA A 436 5.84 -14.98 7.98
C ALA A 436 4.70 -14.16 8.60
N THR A 437 4.20 -14.56 9.77
CA THR A 437 3.12 -13.86 10.45
C THR A 437 3.45 -13.60 11.92
N THR A 438 2.79 -12.60 12.51
CA THR A 438 2.71 -12.44 13.96
C THR A 438 1.35 -12.95 14.42
N LEU A 439 1.33 -13.88 15.38
CA LEU A 439 0.08 -14.37 15.96
C LEU A 439 -0.69 -13.26 16.64
N GLY A 440 -2.02 -13.33 16.49
CA GLY A 440 -2.93 -12.34 17.04
C GLY A 440 -3.25 -11.20 16.07
N GLY A 441 -4.23 -10.36 16.44
CA GLY A 441 -4.57 -9.17 15.67
C GLY A 441 -3.49 -8.08 15.76
N PRO A 442 -3.42 -7.15 14.78
CA PRO A 442 -2.37 -6.12 14.69
C PRO A 442 -2.51 -4.98 15.73
N TRP A 443 -3.59 -4.99 16.53
CA TRP A 443 -4.05 -3.84 17.34
C TRP A 443 -3.44 -3.76 18.75
N GLY A 444 -2.58 -4.70 19.14
CA GLY A 444 -1.97 -4.69 20.46
C GLY A 444 -0.89 -5.75 20.66
N PHE A 445 -0.09 -5.58 21.70
CA PHE A 445 0.85 -6.61 22.13
C PHE A 445 0.14 -7.56 23.10
N SER A 446 0.13 -8.85 22.77
CA SER A 446 -0.21 -9.91 23.71
C SER A 446 1.08 -10.55 24.24
N ASP A 447 1.12 -10.95 25.51
CA ASP A 447 2.23 -11.75 26.02
C ASP A 447 2.27 -13.16 25.39
N ASP A 448 1.18 -13.59 24.76
CA ASP A 448 1.06 -14.84 23.99
C ASP A 448 1.33 -14.65 22.49
N SER A 449 1.65 -13.43 22.02
CA SER A 449 2.07 -13.17 20.64
C SER A 449 3.39 -13.89 20.35
N GLU A 450 3.52 -14.50 19.19
CA GLU A 450 4.79 -15.00 18.66
C GLU A 450 4.79 -14.89 17.14
N SER A 451 5.99 -14.85 16.57
CA SER A 451 6.19 -14.87 15.12
C SER A 451 6.34 -16.30 14.61
N LYS A 452 5.71 -16.59 13.47
CA LYS A 452 5.75 -17.89 12.79
C LYS A 452 6.17 -17.72 11.34
N VAL A 453 6.73 -18.78 10.77
CA VAL A 453 6.87 -18.97 9.33
C VAL A 453 6.14 -20.26 8.96
N SER A 454 5.17 -20.15 8.06
CA SER A 454 4.42 -21.26 7.48
C SER A 454 4.83 -21.44 6.02
N ILE A 455 4.98 -22.70 5.59
CA ILE A 455 5.32 -23.08 4.22
C ILE A 455 4.13 -23.80 3.62
N LEU A 456 3.64 -23.29 2.49
CA LEU A 456 2.45 -23.78 1.80
C LEU A 456 2.82 -24.34 0.43
N ILE A 457 2.10 -25.38 -0.01
CA ILE A 457 2.14 -25.92 -1.36
C ILE A 457 0.74 -25.91 -1.96
N ARG A 458 0.65 -25.64 -3.26
CA ARG A 458 -0.61 -25.81 -3.99
C ARG A 458 -0.92 -27.30 -4.19
N ASN A 459 -2.03 -27.77 -3.63
CA ASN A 459 -2.63 -29.06 -3.90
C ASN A 459 -4.02 -28.84 -4.53
N ASP A 460 -4.11 -29.06 -5.84
CA ASP A 460 -5.27 -28.68 -6.66
C ASP A 460 -5.67 -27.21 -6.45
N SER A 461 -6.75 -26.96 -5.72
CA SER A 461 -7.28 -25.62 -5.44
C SER A 461 -6.95 -25.07 -4.05
N ASP A 462 -6.23 -25.83 -3.26
CA ASP A 462 -5.93 -25.52 -1.87
C ASP A 462 -4.44 -25.20 -1.72
N LEU A 463 -4.11 -24.12 -1.00
CA LEU A 463 -2.77 -23.87 -0.48
C LEU A 463 -2.68 -24.55 0.88
N GLU A 464 -2.07 -25.74 0.89
CA GLU A 464 -1.92 -26.57 2.09
C GLU A 464 -0.59 -26.27 2.79
N ILE A 465 -0.65 -26.08 4.11
CA ILE A 465 0.55 -25.94 4.95
C ILE A 465 1.28 -27.30 5.02
N VAL A 466 2.54 -27.33 4.60
CA VAL A 466 3.40 -28.52 4.62
C VAL A 466 4.45 -28.51 5.73
N GLY A 467 4.77 -27.34 6.26
CA GLY A 467 5.70 -27.17 7.37
C GLY A 467 5.54 -25.81 8.04
N GLU A 468 5.83 -25.74 9.33
CA GLU A 468 5.74 -24.51 10.11
C GLU A 468 6.84 -24.46 11.17
N VAL A 469 7.27 -23.26 11.50
CA VAL A 469 8.19 -22.99 12.60
C VAL A 469 7.76 -21.71 13.32
N GLY A 470 7.73 -21.75 14.65
CA GLY A 470 7.30 -20.65 15.52
C GLY A 470 8.30 -20.35 16.63
N ASP A 471 7.80 -19.95 17.80
CA ASP A 471 8.60 -19.64 19.00
C ASP A 471 9.59 -18.45 18.84
N MET A 472 9.41 -17.60 17.82
CA MET A 472 10.21 -16.40 17.62
C MET A 472 9.54 -15.19 18.27
N GLY A 473 10.29 -14.40 19.03
CA GLY A 473 9.82 -13.09 19.52
C GLY A 473 8.58 -13.17 20.41
N ARG A 474 8.56 -14.05 21.41
CA ARG A 474 7.41 -14.16 22.35
C ARG A 474 7.09 -12.82 23.02
N GLY A 475 5.87 -12.34 22.87
CA GLY A 475 5.40 -11.03 23.32
C GLY A 475 5.80 -9.87 22.41
N GLU A 476 6.39 -10.15 21.26
CA GLU A 476 6.88 -9.20 20.27
C GLU A 476 6.09 -9.37 18.95
N ARG A 477 6.38 -8.50 17.98
CA ARG A 477 5.84 -8.56 16.63
C ARG A 477 6.97 -8.48 15.62
N ILE A 478 6.74 -9.00 14.42
CA ILE A 478 7.65 -8.83 13.30
C ILE A 478 7.78 -7.35 12.94
N PHE A 479 9.01 -6.89 12.69
CA PHE A 479 9.34 -5.56 12.18
C PHE A 479 10.04 -5.62 10.82
N SER A 480 10.72 -6.72 10.50
CA SER A 480 11.26 -6.95 9.16
C SER A 480 11.37 -8.44 8.87
N VAL A 481 11.21 -8.80 7.60
CA VAL A 481 11.36 -10.16 7.10
C VAL A 481 12.16 -10.09 5.81
N ARG A 482 13.01 -11.07 5.57
CA ARG A 482 13.64 -11.26 4.28
C ARG A 482 13.92 -12.72 4.03
N PHE A 483 13.44 -13.25 2.92
CA PHE A 483 13.77 -14.60 2.46
C PHE A 483 14.85 -14.54 1.38
N VAL A 484 15.84 -15.44 1.46
CA VAL A 484 16.95 -15.56 0.50
C VAL A 484 17.31 -17.02 0.34
N GLY A 485 17.11 -17.58 -0.85
CA GLY A 485 17.34 -19.01 -1.09
C GLY A 485 16.62 -19.87 -0.03
N ASP A 486 17.37 -20.73 0.64
CA ASP A 486 16.88 -21.62 1.70
C ASP A 486 16.73 -20.96 3.09
N VAL A 487 16.91 -19.65 3.22
CA VAL A 487 17.00 -18.97 4.52
C VAL A 487 15.93 -17.89 4.67
N GLY A 488 15.33 -17.80 5.86
CA GLY A 488 14.52 -16.67 6.30
C GLY A 488 15.24 -15.87 7.39
N TYR A 489 15.27 -14.55 7.23
CA TYR A 489 15.73 -13.60 8.25
C TYR A 489 14.51 -12.86 8.80
N ILE A 490 14.31 -12.91 10.11
CA ILE A 490 13.16 -12.31 10.78
C ILE A 490 13.65 -11.45 11.92
N VAL A 491 13.15 -10.23 11.97
CA VAL A 491 13.41 -9.24 13.02
C VAL A 491 12.11 -9.03 13.78
N THR A 492 12.15 -9.16 15.11
CA THR A 492 10.99 -8.91 15.98
C THR A 492 11.31 -7.81 16.98
N PHE A 493 10.33 -7.04 17.46
CA PHE A 493 10.65 -5.98 18.41
C PHE A 493 9.55 -5.67 19.42
N ARG A 494 9.97 -5.51 20.67
CA ARG A 494 9.20 -4.86 21.76
C ARG A 494 10.04 -3.81 22.48
N GLN A 495 11.30 -4.10 22.79
CA GLN A 495 12.29 -3.19 23.43
C GLN A 495 13.74 -3.44 22.93
N THR A 496 14.08 -4.69 22.65
CA THR A 496 15.31 -5.14 21.98
C THR A 496 14.92 -6.05 20.83
N ASP A 497 15.63 -6.00 19.71
CA ASP A 497 15.33 -6.78 18.50
C ASP A 497 16.20 -8.04 18.43
N PRO A 498 15.62 -9.24 18.57
CA PRO A 498 16.27 -10.44 18.10
C PRO A 498 16.16 -10.58 16.57
N PHE A 499 17.32 -10.56 15.93
CA PHE A 499 17.50 -11.02 14.54
C PHE A 499 17.57 -12.55 14.53
N TYR A 500 16.57 -13.21 13.96
CA TYR A 500 16.50 -14.65 13.80
C TYR A 500 16.96 -15.10 12.41
N THR A 501 17.65 -16.24 12.38
CA THR A 501 17.97 -17.00 11.16
C THR A 501 17.16 -18.30 11.15
N VAL A 502 16.43 -18.53 10.08
CA VAL A 502 15.55 -19.70 9.91
C VAL A 502 15.96 -20.49 8.69
N ASP A 503 16.23 -21.77 8.89
CA ASP A 503 16.54 -22.73 7.82
C ASP A 503 15.23 -23.29 7.26
N LEU A 504 15.03 -23.05 5.97
CA LEU A 504 13.85 -23.41 5.19
C LEU A 504 14.19 -24.41 4.08
N SER A 505 15.39 -25.01 4.09
CA SER A 505 15.85 -25.97 3.07
C SER A 505 15.02 -27.26 3.01
N ASP A 506 14.44 -27.68 4.14
CA ASP A 506 13.42 -28.72 4.20
C ASP A 506 12.04 -28.08 4.42
N PRO A 507 11.20 -27.94 3.38
CA PRO A 507 9.91 -27.26 3.49
C PRO A 507 8.93 -27.96 4.43
N THR A 508 9.17 -29.24 4.77
CA THR A 508 8.32 -30.00 5.70
C THR A 508 8.79 -29.93 7.14
N ASN A 509 10.00 -29.43 7.37
CA ASN A 509 10.60 -29.29 8.70
C ASN A 509 11.49 -28.04 8.76
N PRO A 510 10.92 -26.83 8.66
CA PRO A 510 11.67 -25.59 8.86
C PRO A 510 12.13 -25.45 10.32
N VAL A 511 13.29 -24.81 10.54
CA VAL A 511 13.94 -24.76 11.86
C VAL A 511 14.58 -23.39 12.12
N VAL A 512 14.31 -22.79 13.29
CA VAL A 512 15.07 -21.64 13.80
C VAL A 512 16.47 -22.11 14.18
N ARG A 513 17.50 -21.48 13.60
CA ARG A 513 18.91 -21.85 13.80
C ARG A 513 19.60 -20.96 14.82
N GLY A 514 19.45 -19.64 14.67
CA GLY A 514 20.14 -18.65 15.47
C GLY A 514 19.24 -17.48 15.88
N GLU A 515 19.66 -16.81 16.94
CA GLU A 515 19.04 -15.60 17.49
C GLU A 515 20.16 -14.65 17.91
N LEU A 516 20.16 -13.43 17.36
CA LEU A 516 21.10 -12.37 17.69
C LEU A 516 20.34 -11.17 18.24
N LYS A 517 20.51 -10.90 19.55
CA LYS A 517 19.91 -9.72 20.19
C LYS A 517 20.79 -8.49 19.98
N ILE A 518 20.20 -7.45 19.41
CA ILE A 518 20.81 -6.13 19.29
C ILE A 518 19.88 -5.05 19.87
N THR A 519 20.46 -3.90 20.22
CA THR A 519 19.68 -2.70 20.53
C THR A 519 19.16 -2.07 19.25
N GLY A 520 17.99 -1.42 19.34
CA GLY A 520 17.31 -0.91 18.16
C GLY A 520 16.50 -1.99 17.46
N TYR A 521 16.09 -1.71 16.23
CA TYR A 521 15.47 -2.66 15.31
C TYR A 521 15.88 -2.37 13.87
N SER A 522 15.80 -3.38 13.00
CA SER A 522 15.86 -3.18 11.54
C SER A 522 14.43 -3.14 10.97
N GLY A 523 14.05 -2.08 10.28
CA GLY A 523 12.78 -2.01 9.53
C GLY A 523 12.88 -2.69 8.17
N TYR A 524 14.08 -2.73 7.59
CA TYR A 524 14.33 -3.31 6.28
C TYR A 524 15.65 -4.08 6.23
N LEU A 525 15.64 -5.23 5.57
CA LEU A 525 16.76 -6.17 5.47
C LEU A 525 17.16 -6.38 4.02
N HIS A 526 18.40 -6.02 3.68
CA HIS A 526 18.95 -6.10 2.33
C HIS A 526 20.11 -7.10 2.21
N PRO A 527 19.91 -8.26 1.54
CA PRO A 527 20.99 -9.19 1.25
C PRO A 527 21.97 -8.57 0.24
N ILE A 528 23.26 -8.53 0.59
CA ILE A 528 24.32 -8.04 -0.31
C ILE A 528 25.20 -9.18 -0.85
N SER A 529 25.16 -10.35 -0.21
CA SER A 529 25.76 -11.61 -0.67
C SER A 529 25.12 -12.80 0.06
N ASP A 530 25.51 -14.03 -0.28
CA ASP A 530 25.05 -15.25 0.39
C ASP A 530 25.29 -15.24 1.91
N ASP A 531 26.35 -14.56 2.36
CA ASP A 531 26.81 -14.56 3.76
C ASP A 531 26.54 -13.24 4.49
N LEU A 532 26.02 -12.20 3.82
CA LEU A 532 25.92 -10.85 4.38
C LEU A 532 24.57 -10.20 4.11
N VAL A 533 23.99 -9.62 5.17
CA VAL A 533 22.72 -8.89 5.14
C VAL A 533 22.89 -7.52 5.80
N LEU A 534 22.42 -6.46 5.17
CA LEU A 534 22.31 -5.13 5.75
C LEU A 534 20.94 -4.94 6.40
N GLY A 535 20.90 -4.57 7.67
CA GLY A 535 19.67 -4.07 8.31
C GLY A 535 19.66 -2.56 8.40
N ILE A 536 18.60 -1.93 7.91
CA ILE A 536 18.34 -0.49 8.01
C ILE A 536 17.16 -0.27 8.94
N GLY A 537 17.33 0.60 9.94
CA GLY A 537 16.32 0.88 10.94
C GLY A 537 16.76 1.93 11.96
N GLN A 538 16.41 1.71 13.22
CA GLN A 538 16.69 2.63 14.32
C GLN A 538 17.58 1.98 15.37
N ASP A 539 18.53 2.73 15.92
CA ASP A 539 19.17 2.38 17.19
C ASP A 539 18.25 2.74 18.35
N ALA A 540 18.42 2.07 19.48
CA ALA A 540 17.63 2.34 20.68
C ALA A 540 18.42 2.11 21.96
N THR A 541 17.93 2.70 23.05
CA THR A 541 18.40 2.38 24.41
C THR A 541 17.92 1.00 24.85
N GLU A 542 18.49 0.46 25.94
CA GLU A 542 18.03 -0.81 26.54
C GLU A 542 16.56 -0.81 26.97
N THR A 543 15.92 0.37 27.09
CA THR A 543 14.50 0.51 27.40
C THR A 543 13.61 0.62 26.16
N GLY A 544 14.18 0.46 24.95
CA GLY A 544 13.46 0.54 23.67
C GLY A 544 13.19 1.94 23.16
N GLN A 545 13.82 2.97 23.74
CA GLN A 545 13.66 4.34 23.22
C GLN A 545 14.59 4.54 22.02
N THR A 546 14.04 4.85 20.85
CA THR A 546 14.81 5.12 19.64
C THR A 546 15.72 6.33 19.82
N THR A 547 16.92 6.25 19.28
CA THR A 547 17.95 7.29 19.40
C THR A 547 18.39 7.87 18.06
N GLY A 548 18.16 7.18 16.94
CA GLY A 548 18.48 7.65 15.60
C GLY A 548 18.65 6.50 14.61
N ALA A 549 18.86 6.86 13.34
CA ALA A 549 19.05 5.89 12.27
C ALA A 549 20.26 4.97 12.51
N LYS A 550 20.11 3.72 12.06
CA LYS A 550 21.12 2.68 12.17
C LYS A 550 21.15 1.83 10.92
N VAL A 551 22.35 1.55 10.43
CA VAL A 551 22.63 0.54 9.40
C VAL A 551 23.58 -0.49 10.01
N THR A 552 23.17 -1.75 10.05
CA THR A 552 23.93 -2.86 10.64
C THR A 552 24.30 -3.87 9.57
N LEU A 553 25.56 -4.31 9.54
CA LEU A 553 26.01 -5.40 8.67
C LEU A 553 26.03 -6.70 9.47
N PHE A 554 25.20 -7.66 9.07
CA PHE A 554 25.12 -8.99 9.65
C PHE A 554 25.91 -10.00 8.81
N ASP A 555 26.73 -10.81 9.49
CA ASP A 555 27.33 -12.03 8.94
C ASP A 555 26.50 -13.23 9.35
N VAL A 556 26.00 -13.94 8.34
CA VAL A 556 25.10 -15.08 8.43
C VAL A 556 25.71 -16.34 7.81
N SER A 557 27.03 -16.37 7.60
CA SER A 557 27.76 -17.56 7.12
C SER A 557 27.65 -18.78 8.05
N ASP A 558 27.42 -18.55 9.35
CA ASP A 558 26.99 -19.56 10.31
C ASP A 558 25.60 -19.20 10.86
N LEU A 559 24.55 -19.82 10.31
CA LEU A 559 23.17 -19.57 10.72
C LEU A 559 22.92 -19.89 12.21
N ASP A 560 23.72 -20.75 12.85
CA ASP A 560 23.55 -21.03 14.29
C ASP A 560 24.13 -19.91 15.17
N GLN A 561 25.00 -19.06 14.61
CA GLN A 561 25.69 -17.99 15.31
C GLN A 561 25.81 -16.72 14.43
N PRO A 562 24.69 -16.09 14.03
CA PRO A 562 24.73 -14.83 13.30
C PRO A 562 25.41 -13.74 14.13
N THR A 563 26.17 -12.85 13.48
CA THR A 563 26.89 -11.78 14.17
C THR A 563 26.70 -10.42 13.49
N ALA A 564 26.60 -9.35 14.28
CA ALA A 564 26.70 -7.98 13.77
C ALA A 564 28.19 -7.62 13.66
N VAL A 565 28.68 -7.43 12.43
CA VAL A 565 30.10 -7.21 12.15
C VAL A 565 30.47 -5.73 12.33
N ASP A 566 29.61 -4.83 11.84
CA ASP A 566 29.79 -3.39 11.95
C ASP A 566 28.44 -2.67 11.96
N SER A 567 28.43 -1.42 12.43
CA SER A 567 27.21 -0.59 12.44
C SER A 567 27.55 0.87 12.22
N TRP A 568 26.81 1.52 11.33
CA TRP A 568 26.72 2.97 11.24
C TRP A 568 25.50 3.43 12.05
N THR A 569 25.71 4.37 12.95
CA THR A 569 24.66 4.90 13.85
C THR A 569 24.75 6.40 13.91
N THR A 570 23.60 7.07 13.94
CA THR A 570 23.51 8.50 14.18
C THR A 570 22.96 8.79 15.58
N SER A 571 23.20 10.00 16.07
CA SER A 571 22.56 10.48 17.29
C SER A 571 21.12 10.91 17.09
N GLY A 572 20.57 10.75 15.88
CA GLY A 572 19.22 11.15 15.54
C GLY A 572 18.83 10.89 14.09
N GLY A 573 17.53 10.93 13.80
CA GLY A 573 16.99 10.82 12.46
C GLY A 573 16.41 9.47 12.07
N SER A 574 15.86 9.41 10.86
CA SER A 574 15.23 8.23 10.27
C SER A 574 15.45 8.18 8.76
N SER A 575 15.18 7.02 8.16
CA SER A 575 15.22 6.81 6.72
C SER A 575 13.88 6.31 6.24
N SER A 576 13.40 6.80 5.10
CA SER A 576 12.20 6.26 4.46
C SER A 576 12.36 4.79 4.05
N VAL A 577 13.59 4.31 3.89
CA VAL A 577 13.91 2.91 3.59
C VAL A 577 13.30 1.93 4.61
N GLU A 578 13.03 2.37 5.83
CA GLU A 578 12.40 1.55 6.87
C GLU A 578 10.96 1.12 6.50
N TRP A 579 10.28 1.85 5.61
CA TRP A 579 8.91 1.59 5.18
C TRP A 579 8.68 1.74 3.66
N ASP A 580 9.70 2.11 2.89
CA ASP A 580 9.71 2.20 1.43
C ASP A 580 11.12 1.90 0.91
N HIS A 581 11.41 0.63 0.70
CA HIS A 581 12.68 0.13 0.15
C HIS A 581 12.99 0.61 -1.27
N ARG A 582 12.04 1.18 -2.05
CA ARG A 582 12.35 1.77 -3.38
C ARG A 582 13.29 2.96 -3.24
N ALA A 583 13.25 3.61 -2.08
CA ALA A 583 14.18 4.66 -1.69
C ALA A 583 15.62 4.16 -1.48
N PHE A 584 15.84 2.86 -1.28
CA PHE A 584 17.15 2.29 -1.06
C PHE A 584 17.84 1.97 -2.38
N LEU A 585 19.04 2.49 -2.57
CA LEU A 585 19.89 2.15 -3.71
C LEU A 585 21.06 1.29 -3.22
N TRP A 586 21.24 0.12 -3.84
CA TRP A 586 22.46 -0.68 -3.73
C TRP A 586 23.16 -0.74 -5.08
N TRP A 587 24.37 -0.17 -5.14
CA TRP A 587 25.21 -0.21 -6.33
C TRP A 587 26.38 -1.19 -6.13
N PRO A 588 26.25 -2.44 -6.59
CA PRO A 588 27.22 -3.51 -6.30
C PRO A 588 28.60 -3.22 -6.89
N THR A 589 28.68 -2.55 -8.05
CA THR A 589 29.94 -2.22 -8.73
C THR A 589 30.89 -1.39 -7.88
N LYS A 590 30.36 -0.56 -6.95
CA LYS A 590 31.16 0.22 -5.99
C LYS A 590 30.95 -0.22 -4.53
N ASN A 591 30.15 -1.26 -4.27
CA ASN A 591 29.66 -1.63 -2.94
C ASN A 591 29.09 -0.43 -2.17
N LEU A 592 28.25 0.35 -2.85
CA LEU A 592 27.71 1.60 -2.33
C LEU A 592 26.23 1.44 -2.00
N ALA A 593 25.84 1.69 -0.76
CA ALA A 593 24.45 1.86 -0.37
C ALA A 593 24.13 3.35 -0.24
N VAL A 594 23.02 3.79 -0.83
CA VAL A 594 22.51 5.16 -0.67
C VAL A 594 21.10 5.08 -0.11
N LEU A 595 20.83 5.88 0.92
CA LEU A 595 19.51 5.96 1.54
C LEU A 595 19.16 7.41 1.89
N PRO A 596 17.89 7.83 1.74
CA PRO A 596 17.40 9.05 2.34
C PRO A 596 17.65 9.08 3.85
N PHE A 597 18.02 10.24 4.36
CA PHE A 597 18.30 10.44 5.77
C PHE A 597 17.81 11.80 6.23
N ASN A 598 16.91 11.78 7.21
CA ASN A 598 16.32 12.95 7.83
C ASN A 598 16.73 12.97 9.29
N ASP A 599 17.60 13.91 9.69
CA ASP A 599 17.99 14.09 11.08
C ASP A 599 16.97 14.98 11.80
N TRP A 600 16.52 14.56 12.98
CA TRP A 600 15.58 15.34 13.79
C TRP A 600 16.25 16.32 14.77
N TYR A 601 17.58 16.26 14.92
CA TYR A 601 18.34 17.14 15.82
C TYR A 601 19.14 18.21 15.06
N SER A 602 19.51 17.93 13.83
CA SER A 602 19.91 18.95 12.88
C SER A 602 18.76 19.24 11.92
N ASN A 603 18.85 20.30 11.12
CA ASN A 603 17.87 20.52 10.05
C ASN A 603 18.19 19.67 8.81
N PHE A 604 19.14 18.73 8.87
CA PHE A 604 19.61 17.98 7.70
C PHE A 604 18.52 17.03 7.18
N SER A 605 18.18 17.20 5.91
CA SER A 605 17.36 16.27 5.13
C SER A 605 18.00 16.13 3.75
N GLY A 606 18.28 14.88 3.37
CA GLY A 606 19.05 14.55 2.18
C GLY A 606 19.24 13.05 2.05
N ALA A 607 20.38 12.60 1.52
CA ALA A 607 20.74 11.19 1.45
C ALA A 607 22.17 10.97 1.96
N VAL A 608 22.42 9.79 2.53
CA VAL A 608 23.74 9.35 2.97
C VAL A 608 24.24 8.22 2.09
N ALA A 609 25.51 8.30 1.69
CA ALA A 609 26.19 7.28 0.90
C ALA A 609 27.15 6.49 1.80
N LEU A 610 26.96 5.18 1.88
CA LEU A 610 27.71 4.26 2.72
C LEU A 610 28.44 3.24 1.85
N ASN A 611 29.76 3.12 2.01
CA ASN A 611 30.53 2.05 1.39
C ASN A 611 30.57 0.83 2.31
N ILE A 612 30.28 -0.35 1.76
CA ILE A 612 30.28 -1.62 2.48
C ILE A 612 31.38 -2.52 1.91
N SER A 613 32.54 -2.53 2.57
CA SER A 613 33.69 -3.32 2.12
C SER A 613 34.51 -3.87 3.29
N ASP A 614 35.12 -5.03 3.10
CA ASP A 614 35.96 -5.70 4.09
C ASP A 614 35.29 -5.86 5.48
N GLY A 615 33.99 -6.12 5.50
CA GLY A 615 33.20 -6.27 6.73
C GLY A 615 33.00 -4.96 7.50
N LYS A 616 33.06 -3.81 6.83
CA LYS A 616 32.88 -2.48 7.46
C LYS A 616 31.90 -1.61 6.71
N ILE A 617 31.24 -0.73 7.44
CA ILE A 617 30.38 0.33 6.92
C ILE A 617 31.13 1.66 7.09
N THR A 618 31.41 2.35 5.98
CA THR A 618 32.08 3.66 5.99
C THR A 618 31.19 4.70 5.32
N GLU A 619 30.85 5.77 6.02
CA GLU A 619 30.19 6.93 5.42
C GLU A 619 31.14 7.62 4.42
N VAL A 620 30.76 7.62 3.14
CA VAL A 620 31.50 8.29 2.06
C VAL A 620 31.19 9.79 2.08
N GLY A 621 29.92 10.12 2.28
CA GLY A 621 29.45 11.49 2.40
C GLY A 621 27.92 11.55 2.40
N ARG A 622 27.42 12.78 2.31
CA ARG A 622 25.99 13.09 2.27
C ARG A 622 25.73 14.06 1.14
N ILE A 623 24.57 13.92 0.51
CA ILE A 623 24.06 14.84 -0.50
C ILE A 623 22.76 15.46 0.00
N ASP A 624 22.53 16.72 -0.37
CA ASP A 624 21.28 17.41 -0.14
C ASP A 624 20.93 18.26 -1.38
N HIS A 625 19.70 18.76 -1.36
CA HIS A 625 19.13 19.60 -2.39
C HIS A 625 19.03 21.07 -1.93
N THR A 626 19.88 21.49 -0.99
CA THR A 626 19.96 22.91 -0.58
C THR A 626 20.74 23.71 -1.61
N ASP A 627 20.31 24.94 -1.88
CA ASP A 627 21.07 25.79 -2.79
C ASP A 627 22.33 26.34 -2.09
N GLU A 628 23.51 26.10 -2.67
CA GLU A 628 24.81 26.47 -2.07
C GLU A 628 25.03 28.00 -2.01
N ASN A 629 24.17 28.74 -2.69
CA ASN A 629 24.10 30.19 -2.73
C ASN A 629 22.76 30.53 -3.39
N PRO A 630 21.65 30.71 -2.64
CA PRO A 630 20.47 31.30 -3.26
C PRO A 630 20.92 32.66 -3.80
N GLU A 631 20.97 32.82 -5.14
CA GLU A 631 21.01 34.17 -5.67
C GLU A 631 19.70 34.82 -5.21
N PRO A 632 19.74 36.01 -4.58
CA PRO A 632 18.52 36.65 -4.14
C PRO A 632 17.61 36.81 -5.34
N ILE A 633 16.50 36.06 -5.35
CA ILE A 633 15.45 36.24 -6.34
C ILE A 633 14.84 37.60 -6.01
N ASP A 634 15.17 38.60 -6.81
CA ASP A 634 14.44 39.86 -6.80
C ASP A 634 12.96 39.51 -6.97
N PRO A 635 12.06 40.09 -6.16
CA PRO A 635 10.64 39.79 -6.24
C PRO A 635 10.17 39.93 -7.69
N VAL A 636 9.59 38.87 -8.22
CA VAL A 636 9.11 38.81 -9.62
C VAL A 636 8.02 39.87 -9.86
N CYS A 637 7.42 40.35 -8.78
CA CYS A 637 6.30 41.27 -8.74
C CYS A 637 6.64 42.56 -7.98
N ASP A 638 5.83 43.59 -8.20
CA ASP A 638 5.99 44.87 -7.49
C ASP A 638 5.70 44.68 -5.99
N LEU A 639 6.71 44.91 -5.15
CA LEU A 639 6.57 44.97 -3.69
C LEU A 639 5.73 46.17 -3.28
N ILE A 640 4.81 45.95 -2.34
CA ILE A 640 4.13 47.04 -1.65
C ILE A 640 5.10 47.59 -0.57
N GLU A 641 5.47 48.88 -0.65
CA GLU A 641 6.44 49.47 0.28
C GLU A 641 5.95 49.45 1.75
N GLU A 642 6.88 49.27 2.68
CA GLU A 642 6.63 49.12 4.13
C GLU A 642 5.89 50.33 4.75
N GLU A 643 6.14 51.55 4.27
CA GLU A 643 5.40 52.76 4.68
C GLU A 643 3.93 52.72 4.25
N ALA A 644 3.64 52.12 3.09
CA ALA A 644 2.26 51.86 2.67
C ALA A 644 1.64 50.77 3.54
N LEU A 645 2.36 49.68 3.86
CA LEU A 645 1.91 48.62 4.77
C LEU A 645 1.70 49.12 6.22
N THR A 646 2.46 50.09 6.71
CA THR A 646 2.35 50.58 8.10
C THR A 646 1.12 51.47 8.30
N ASP A 647 0.76 52.29 7.30
CA ASP A 647 -0.51 53.03 7.25
C ASP A 647 -1.71 52.09 6.92
N PHE A 648 -1.45 50.83 6.54
CA PHE A 648 -2.43 49.86 6.00
C PHE A 648 -2.68 48.63 6.91
N LEU A 649 -1.75 48.25 7.81
CA LEU A 649 -1.84 47.03 8.67
C LEU A 649 -1.72 47.26 10.18
N GLY A 650 -1.49 48.49 10.64
CA GLY A 650 -1.68 48.88 12.04
C GLY A 650 -0.67 48.35 13.08
N GLU A 651 0.04 47.24 12.85
CA GLU A 651 1.26 46.83 13.59
C GLU A 651 2.22 46.01 12.72
N PRO A 652 3.56 46.20 12.86
CA PRO A 652 4.55 45.44 12.12
C PRO A 652 4.75 44.07 12.77
N GLY A 653 4.26 42.99 12.15
CA GLY A 653 4.72 41.64 12.52
C GLY A 653 3.79 40.45 12.36
N ILE A 654 2.75 40.49 11.51
CA ILE A 654 1.88 39.30 11.31
C ILE A 654 2.06 38.64 9.92
N PHE A 655 2.44 39.38 8.89
CA PHE A 655 2.67 38.86 7.54
C PHE A 655 4.09 39.20 7.08
N GLY A 656 4.66 38.40 6.17
CA GLY A 656 5.90 38.76 5.48
C GLY A 656 5.70 39.84 4.40
N ALA A 657 6.39 39.73 3.28
CA ALA A 657 6.30 40.68 2.18
C ALA A 657 5.02 40.50 1.34
N VAL A 658 4.39 41.58 0.91
CA VAL A 658 3.19 41.55 0.05
C VAL A 658 3.52 42.08 -1.34
N MET A 659 3.10 41.37 -2.39
CA MET A 659 3.33 41.73 -3.78
C MET A 659 2.03 41.83 -4.60
N LEU A 660 2.08 42.63 -5.68
CA LEU A 660 1.04 42.68 -6.70
C LEU A 660 1.53 42.04 -8.01
N CYS A 661 1.09 40.81 -8.26
CA CYS A 661 1.48 40.04 -9.44
C CYS A 661 0.45 40.20 -10.58
N GLU A 662 0.89 40.11 -11.84
CA GLU A 662 -0.04 39.92 -12.96
C GLU A 662 -0.71 38.55 -12.84
N ALA A 663 -1.96 38.43 -13.32
CA ALA A 663 -2.63 37.14 -13.38
C ALA A 663 -1.82 36.13 -14.24
N GLY A 664 -1.50 34.98 -13.66
CA GLY A 664 -0.67 33.94 -14.27
C GLY A 664 0.83 34.05 -14.02
N THR A 665 1.29 35.06 -13.28
CA THR A 665 2.67 35.09 -12.76
C THR A 665 2.73 34.29 -11.46
N TYR A 666 3.58 33.26 -11.42
CA TYR A 666 3.86 32.54 -10.18
C TYR A 666 4.68 33.44 -9.25
N PRO A 667 4.21 33.72 -8.03
CA PRO A 667 4.91 34.59 -7.12
C PRO A 667 6.05 33.86 -6.41
N GLU A 668 7.25 34.40 -6.50
CA GLU A 668 8.42 33.88 -5.79
C GLU A 668 9.20 35.02 -5.14
N MET A 669 9.74 34.75 -3.95
CA MET A 669 10.61 35.66 -3.21
C MET A 669 11.58 34.86 -2.33
N ASP A 670 12.87 35.17 -2.39
CA ASP A 670 13.92 34.41 -1.70
C ASP A 670 13.75 34.40 -0.17
N GLY A 671 13.73 33.20 0.41
CA GLY A 671 13.51 32.98 1.84
C GLY A 671 12.09 33.29 2.30
N TYR A 672 11.12 33.25 1.38
CA TYR A 672 9.69 33.36 1.68
C TYR A 672 8.88 32.32 0.91
N TRP A 673 7.89 31.72 1.57
CA TRP A 673 6.85 30.96 0.89
C TRP A 673 5.70 31.90 0.52
N CYS A 674 5.28 31.90 -0.73
CA CYS A 674 4.32 32.86 -1.27
C CYS A 674 2.99 32.19 -1.61
N ASP A 675 1.94 32.62 -0.95
CA ASP A 675 0.56 32.30 -1.33
C ASP A 675 -0.02 33.43 -2.16
N TYR A 676 -0.96 33.11 -3.05
CA TYR A 676 -1.66 34.11 -3.84
C TYR A 676 -3.17 33.99 -3.72
N ILE A 677 -3.82 35.15 -3.73
CA ILE A 677 -5.27 35.29 -3.64
C ILE A 677 -5.77 35.60 -5.05
N PRO A 678 -6.54 34.70 -5.69
CA PRO A 678 -7.10 34.90 -7.01
C PRO A 678 -7.76 36.28 -7.15
N SER A 679 -7.64 36.91 -8.32
CA SER A 679 -8.07 38.30 -8.54
C SER A 679 -9.58 38.52 -8.28
N ASP A 680 -10.40 37.49 -8.47
CA ASP A 680 -11.84 37.49 -8.18
C ASP A 680 -12.16 37.45 -6.68
N LEU A 681 -11.25 36.91 -5.87
CA LEU A 681 -11.35 36.86 -4.40
C LEU A 681 -10.56 37.97 -3.71
N ALA A 682 -9.61 38.61 -4.40
CA ALA A 682 -8.69 39.59 -3.84
C ALA A 682 -9.40 40.79 -3.20
N VAL A 683 -10.47 41.31 -3.82
CA VAL A 683 -11.26 42.44 -3.28
C VAL A 683 -12.08 42.01 -2.06
N ALA A 684 -12.67 40.81 -2.09
CA ALA A 684 -13.49 40.30 -0.99
C ALA A 684 -12.64 40.00 0.26
N TRP A 685 -11.49 39.36 0.07
CA TRP A 685 -10.48 39.17 1.11
C TRP A 685 -9.98 40.52 1.63
N ALA A 686 -9.74 41.48 0.74
CA ALA A 686 -9.34 42.82 1.11
C ALA A 686 -10.38 43.50 2.03
N GLU A 687 -11.67 43.39 1.71
CA GLU A 687 -12.75 43.95 2.54
C GLU A 687 -12.87 43.26 3.90
N GLU A 688 -12.72 41.93 3.97
CA GLU A 688 -12.88 41.12 5.19
C GLU A 688 -11.82 41.44 6.26
N GLU A 689 -10.58 41.58 5.81
CA GLU A 689 -9.43 41.87 6.67
C GLU A 689 -9.25 43.39 6.94
N GLY A 690 -10.08 44.25 6.30
CA GLY A 690 -10.16 45.68 6.57
C GLY A 690 -9.25 46.58 5.74
N PHE A 691 -8.88 46.15 4.53
CA PHE A 691 -7.98 46.83 3.59
C PHE A 691 -8.67 47.86 2.67
N ASP A 692 -7.89 48.75 2.05
CA ASP A 692 -8.38 49.71 1.03
C ASP A 692 -8.43 49.06 -0.36
N THR A 693 -9.66 48.78 -0.83
CA THR A 693 -9.92 48.12 -2.12
C THR A 693 -9.57 48.97 -3.33
N ASP A 694 -9.47 50.30 -3.19
CA ASP A 694 -9.18 51.21 -4.32
C ASP A 694 -7.72 51.08 -4.81
N ALA A 695 -6.85 50.42 -4.04
CA ALA A 695 -5.44 50.22 -4.33
C ALA A 695 -5.14 48.90 -5.08
N ILE A 696 -6.13 48.01 -5.26
CA ILE A 696 -5.96 46.70 -5.92
C ILE A 696 -6.48 46.79 -7.36
N PRO A 697 -5.61 46.77 -8.38
CA PRO A 697 -6.06 46.80 -9.77
C PRO A 697 -6.85 45.52 -10.13
N GLU A 698 -7.93 45.65 -10.92
CA GLU A 698 -8.85 44.55 -11.30
C GLU A 698 -8.17 43.31 -11.93
N ASN A 699 -6.93 43.42 -12.40
CA ASN A 699 -6.18 42.34 -13.07
C ASN A 699 -4.91 41.89 -12.30
N LYS A 700 -4.78 42.30 -11.03
CA LYS A 700 -3.64 41.93 -10.19
C LYS A 700 -4.06 40.91 -9.14
N VAL A 701 -3.13 40.01 -8.85
CA VAL A 701 -3.24 38.98 -7.81
C VAL A 701 -2.47 39.48 -6.60
N ILE A 702 -3.10 39.45 -5.42
CA ILE A 702 -2.41 39.76 -4.16
C ILE A 702 -1.62 38.54 -3.76
N THR A 703 -0.32 38.71 -3.57
CA THR A 703 0.55 37.65 -3.06
C THR A 703 1.06 38.02 -1.69
N ILE A 704 0.99 37.06 -0.77
CA ILE A 704 1.54 37.15 0.58
C ILE A 704 2.70 36.16 0.68
N CYS A 705 3.91 36.70 0.73
CA CYS A 705 5.13 35.95 0.95
C CYS A 705 5.49 36.00 2.42
N ASN A 706 5.49 34.88 3.13
CA ASN A 706 5.85 34.79 4.54
C ASN A 706 7.27 34.26 4.70
N PRO A 707 8.09 34.79 5.63
CA PRO A 707 9.48 34.38 5.73
C PRO A 707 9.54 32.88 6.04
N GLU A 708 10.39 32.17 5.30
CA GLU A 708 10.75 30.79 5.58
C GLU A 708 11.57 30.75 6.88
N GLU A 709 10.89 30.79 8.03
CA GLU A 709 11.52 30.50 9.32
C GLU A 709 11.99 29.03 9.40
N TYR A 710 11.50 28.19 8.49
CA TYR A 710 11.92 26.82 8.27
C TYR A 710 12.62 26.71 6.91
N TYR A 711 13.94 26.50 6.92
CA TYR A 711 14.63 25.87 5.79
C TYR A 711 14.07 24.45 5.65
N TRP A 712 12.96 24.28 4.94
CA TRP A 712 12.48 22.96 4.57
C TRP A 712 13.44 22.41 3.52
N MET A 713 14.40 21.60 3.96
CA MET A 713 15.26 20.87 3.03
C MET A 713 14.40 19.79 2.37
N PRO A 714 14.17 19.87 1.05
CA PRO A 714 13.29 18.91 0.39
C PRO A 714 13.87 17.51 0.56
N GLN A 715 13.05 16.61 1.08
CA GLN A 715 13.47 15.25 1.38
C GLN A 715 13.79 14.51 0.09
N ILE A 716 15.01 13.98 -0.02
CA ILE A 716 15.33 13.06 -1.12
C ILE A 716 14.49 11.80 -0.94
N GLN A 717 13.73 11.44 -1.96
CA GLN A 717 12.82 10.29 -1.96
C GLN A 717 13.41 9.09 -2.69
N ARG A 718 14.20 9.34 -3.75
CA ARG A 718 14.78 8.30 -4.61
C ARG A 718 16.19 8.66 -5.02
N THR A 719 17.00 7.63 -5.24
CA THR A 719 18.33 7.77 -5.83
C THR A 719 18.57 6.70 -6.88
N LEU A 720 19.20 7.06 -7.99
CA LEU A 720 19.52 6.19 -9.11
C LEU A 720 20.98 6.38 -9.52
N VAL A 721 21.60 5.39 -10.15
CA VAL A 721 22.89 5.53 -10.82
C VAL A 721 22.66 5.59 -12.32
N ILE A 722 23.31 6.52 -13.01
CA ILE A 722 23.38 6.55 -14.48
C ILE A 722 24.81 6.90 -14.86
N GLY A 723 25.51 5.95 -15.49
CA GLY A 723 26.94 6.03 -15.78
C GLY A 723 27.76 6.26 -14.50
N ASP A 724 28.51 7.35 -14.49
CA ASP A 724 29.35 7.78 -13.37
C ASP A 724 28.66 8.82 -12.47
N GLN A 725 27.33 8.98 -12.56
CA GLN A 725 26.56 9.96 -11.79
C GLN A 725 25.57 9.27 -10.83
N LEU A 726 25.47 9.82 -9.63
CA LEU A 726 24.40 9.53 -8.67
C LEU A 726 23.30 10.58 -8.86
N TRP A 727 22.14 10.15 -9.29
CA TRP A 727 20.94 10.98 -9.41
C TRP A 727 20.12 10.89 -8.13
N SER A 728 19.59 12.02 -7.68
CA SER A 728 18.67 12.10 -6.54
C SER A 728 17.44 12.93 -6.89
N TYR A 729 16.29 12.44 -6.46
CA TYR A 729 15.00 13.10 -6.63
C TYR A 729 14.45 13.55 -5.27
N SER A 730 14.00 14.79 -5.20
CA SER A 730 13.13 15.33 -4.16
C SER A 730 11.95 16.04 -4.83
N PHE A 731 10.94 16.41 -4.05
CA PHE A 731 9.85 17.26 -4.54
C PHE A 731 10.39 18.45 -5.35
N ASP A 732 9.92 18.60 -6.60
CA ASP A 732 10.31 19.59 -7.61
C ASP A 732 11.79 19.69 -8.02
N ARG A 733 12.59 18.65 -7.76
CA ARG A 733 14.01 18.69 -8.12
C ARG A 733 14.62 17.33 -8.40
N LEU A 734 15.29 17.25 -9.53
CA LEU A 734 16.32 16.27 -9.82
C LEU A 734 17.71 16.91 -9.70
N GLN A 735 18.65 16.15 -9.17
CA GLN A 735 20.05 16.57 -9.06
C GLN A 735 20.95 15.41 -9.43
N SER A 736 22.04 15.70 -10.13
CA SER A 736 23.13 14.75 -10.33
C SER A 736 24.34 15.14 -9.50
N ASN A 737 25.00 14.13 -8.96
CA ASN A 737 26.24 14.22 -8.21
C ASN A 737 27.27 13.28 -8.85
N ASP A 738 28.55 13.62 -8.78
CA ASP A 738 29.63 12.72 -9.16
C ASP A 738 29.59 11.49 -8.24
N LEU A 739 29.57 10.28 -8.81
CA LEU A 739 29.37 9.06 -8.03
C LEU A 739 30.55 8.75 -7.08
N ASP A 740 31.74 9.28 -7.35
CA ASP A 740 32.94 9.04 -6.53
C ASP A 740 33.16 10.14 -5.48
N THR A 741 32.95 11.42 -5.84
CA THR A 741 33.18 12.54 -4.93
C THR A 741 31.93 13.01 -4.22
N LEU A 742 30.75 12.68 -4.74
CA LEU A 742 29.44 13.20 -4.35
C LEU A 742 29.28 14.72 -4.56
N ASP A 743 30.21 15.36 -5.29
CA ASP A 743 30.10 16.77 -5.63
C ASP A 743 28.90 16.98 -6.56
N ARG A 744 28.12 18.02 -6.32
CA ARG A 744 26.99 18.38 -7.17
C ARG A 744 27.48 18.73 -8.58
N LEU A 745 26.83 18.16 -9.59
CA LEU A 745 27.13 18.40 -11.00
C LEU A 745 26.05 19.29 -11.61
N GLU A 746 24.83 18.77 -11.74
CA GLU A 746 23.72 19.44 -12.42
C GLU A 746 22.44 19.42 -11.56
N VAL A 747 21.55 20.38 -11.81
CA VAL A 747 20.24 20.48 -11.16
C VAL A 747 19.19 20.72 -12.22
N VAL A 748 18.13 19.92 -12.20
CA VAL A 748 16.94 20.08 -13.03
C VAL A 748 15.77 20.42 -12.10
N LYS A 749 15.19 21.60 -12.27
CA LYS A 749 13.91 21.96 -11.64
C LYS A 749 12.78 21.34 -12.46
N LEU A 750 11.80 20.75 -11.78
CA LEU A 750 10.66 20.09 -12.40
C LEU A 750 9.47 21.04 -12.55
#